data_AF-A0A2V2VND5-F1
#
_entry.id   AF-A0A2V2VND5-F1
#
_cell.length_a   1.000
_cell.length_b   1.000
_cell.length_c   1.000
_cell.angle_alpha   90.00
_cell.angle_beta   90.00
_cell.angle_gamma   90.00
#
_symmetry.space_group_name_H-M   'P 1'
#
loop_
_entity.id
_entity.type
_entity.pdbx_description
1 polymer ?
#
loop_
_entity_poly.entity_id
_entity_poly.type
_entity_poly.pdbx_seq_one_letter_code
_entity_poly.pdbx_strand_id
1 'polypeptide(L)'
;MGRLNSAVAEGCVAVTEKALKRRLGITANRAHQSERTVEFTFTASKDRLGEISSALFKEFVQAACGSEQGRTKLGSVDVSVDAQKGLQSVLFTDVVRVHNFRFDELPDDSPAITAVAEATYFRYLAKHSDAQAYAVTEFPKCLTAKGGPRLDVIIAGYVLFSLLSDDGDEVKLRMYIKNIDEVLGTMCTSSFASTVLPHSWSNLDQLEPHQLVDLLEETQLAISDFWTDSAQDTRARSQVIFLMTTIGSELREYFSKKTLAAGGVFGDSKSATEMALSCCDDWVNMCRNLTTIDWGAVWGGRFEDLQLRVVCDRLRVVASLRDLVGEIVELLNASGELHFLRKETLWEAMESIDIFQTTAAVEKQWDAALSAFYRRLEPVEHRCAAALRDFFGERGNLAPQTILNEVVKFRQLIRRPVVAKELVSERDALLAKLNERLQGIRLEFEHRAESTEDDLFLEDEDRRCQTGRFMPGVVNNMIWLRQLRGRVEEMIKMCKSLLLDLQNAREFVLAADTLLEEIGDYELELYKHWAMDVEDNSHALILDANAPLMDIDANGRVEVNYPERLVQLIREVRIFRGLGLRITGEIQRMVDQGICFYRNGVSLKQIASTYNSMTKDIIPCTRAMLLEPALFFENIITASGDRKLTWRNVEDAERFIGKLRTASQSLTDANRRLHRLHKEIEAIVVELFSVDLLRSRERWMGKVHTIREKMEMSGFKNMETWKLFWDVQLYKAMEYQYQLGLESLHEVVAEMKADIVYDQETGLAALRPSLEVIRGQYYQRIKDFMTFPLGFRGCGENEFFKEMPARNERGIFAVMQHAAQLFKKVQQELKRFHPLLIIGQCGRNGNPSLEEIVGKTLTEVQHWEQGIRLLKQKGKEINAEELFIKCGCITLCTASIKGTVEDHLYKLSEVLRVTLRRSAENHLRRIDAYLVEVSGSLDSTLTKLDEIGAANVHHAYLVEQRPAMEVEFYHFYNKNMLLQNMANRAGLDFAKTRDEWDRVMHRLDSYESEMEEQMDKLKAVIEESVKSWQKKLERFTNQWHELKPKSADSPNAVQFVKDQQEKFKALEAEERNVSSSANTSS
;
A
#
# COMPACT_ATOMS: atom_id res chain seq x y z
N MET A 1 22.35 6.95 -76.94
CA MET A 1 22.47 8.18 -77.75
C MET A 1 21.50 8.10 -78.92
N GLY A 2 20.27 8.57 -78.73
CA GLY A 2 19.28 8.75 -79.80
C GLY A 2 19.36 10.18 -80.32
N ARG A 3 19.22 10.33 -81.65
CA ARG A 3 19.21 11.62 -82.36
C ARG A 3 18.10 12.53 -81.80
N LEU A 4 18.49 13.62 -81.15
CA LEU A 4 17.61 14.70 -80.76
C LEU A 4 17.44 15.61 -81.98
N ASN A 5 16.37 15.43 -82.75
CA ASN A 5 15.87 16.52 -83.61
C ASN A 5 15.25 17.54 -82.66
N SER A 6 15.88 18.69 -82.51
CA SER A 6 15.41 19.73 -81.58
C SER A 6 14.28 20.55 -82.18
N ALA A 7 13.17 20.64 -81.46
CA ALA A 7 12.00 21.44 -81.84
C ALA A 7 12.26 22.95 -81.82
N VAL A 8 13.23 23.45 -81.03
CA VAL A 8 13.46 24.89 -80.85
C VAL A 8 14.32 25.46 -81.97
N ALA A 9 15.45 24.85 -82.34
CA ALA A 9 16.21 25.32 -83.50
C ALA A 9 15.44 25.16 -84.82
N GLU A 10 14.64 24.10 -85.00
CA GLU A 10 13.74 23.98 -86.15
C GLU A 10 12.70 25.10 -86.17
N GLY A 11 12.14 25.46 -85.00
CA GLY A 11 11.26 26.62 -84.82
C GLY A 11 11.95 27.93 -85.19
N CYS A 12 13.17 28.18 -84.71
CA CYS A 12 13.93 29.37 -85.04
C CYS A 12 14.21 29.46 -86.55
N VAL A 13 14.59 28.35 -87.20
CA VAL A 13 14.81 28.31 -88.67
C VAL A 13 13.52 28.65 -89.44
N ALA A 14 12.38 28.08 -89.04
CA ALA A 14 11.09 28.38 -89.67
C ALA A 14 10.66 29.85 -89.47
N VAL A 15 10.94 30.41 -88.29
CA VAL A 15 10.65 31.81 -87.99
C VAL A 15 11.59 32.75 -88.75
N THR A 16 12.86 32.39 -88.99
CA THR A 16 13.79 33.16 -89.84
C THR A 16 13.23 33.39 -91.23
N GLU A 17 12.74 32.35 -91.92
CA GLU A 17 12.15 32.46 -93.25
C GLU A 17 10.95 33.41 -93.26
N LYS A 18 10.11 33.32 -92.23
CA LYS A 18 8.93 34.17 -92.06
C LYS A 18 9.29 35.62 -91.74
N ALA A 19 10.29 35.83 -90.88
CA ALA A 19 10.75 37.15 -90.43
C ALA A 19 11.41 37.93 -91.57
N LEU A 20 12.33 37.30 -92.32
CA LEU A 20 12.99 37.92 -93.48
C LEU A 20 11.98 38.34 -94.55
N LYS A 21 11.00 37.48 -94.86
CA LYS A 21 10.01 37.74 -95.92
C LYS A 21 8.90 38.72 -95.49
N ARG A 22 8.30 38.54 -94.31
CA ARG A 22 7.09 39.28 -93.89
C ARG A 22 7.39 40.58 -93.12
N ARG A 23 8.46 40.63 -92.33
CA ARG A 23 8.78 41.81 -91.50
C ARG A 23 9.83 42.71 -92.15
N LEU A 24 10.82 42.12 -92.83
CA LEU A 24 11.95 42.87 -93.41
C LEU A 24 11.84 43.10 -94.92
N GLY A 25 10.89 42.42 -95.59
CA GLY A 25 10.62 42.55 -97.02
C GLY A 25 11.67 41.90 -97.94
N ILE A 26 12.49 40.99 -97.41
CA ILE A 26 13.65 40.40 -98.08
C ILE A 26 13.30 39.00 -98.56
N THR A 27 13.62 38.70 -99.83
CA THR A 27 13.50 37.34 -100.37
C THR A 27 14.81 36.59 -100.17
N ALA A 28 14.79 35.55 -99.32
CA ALA A 28 15.96 34.75 -98.99
C ALA A 28 15.83 33.33 -99.55
N ASN A 29 16.93 32.82 -100.10
CA ASN A 29 17.04 31.43 -100.54
C ASN A 29 17.82 30.64 -99.49
N ARG A 30 17.34 29.45 -99.15
CA ARG A 30 18.06 28.53 -98.26
C ARG A 30 19.16 27.83 -99.06
N ALA A 31 20.42 28.13 -98.74
CA ALA A 31 21.56 27.74 -99.57
C ALA A 31 22.23 26.42 -99.13
N HIS A 32 22.28 26.15 -97.83
CA HIS A 32 22.94 24.94 -97.29
C HIS A 32 22.37 24.53 -95.92
N GLN A 33 22.21 23.22 -95.67
CA GLN A 33 21.85 22.66 -94.36
C GLN A 33 22.82 21.52 -94.01
N SER A 34 23.54 21.68 -92.90
CA SER A 34 24.35 20.65 -92.26
C SER A 34 23.77 20.28 -90.90
N GLU A 35 24.27 19.22 -90.25
CA GLU A 35 23.87 18.85 -88.88
C GLU A 35 24.19 19.94 -87.83
N ARG A 36 25.01 20.94 -88.16
CA ARG A 36 25.47 21.98 -87.22
C ARG A 36 25.08 23.39 -87.62
N THR A 37 24.86 23.65 -88.90
CA THR A 37 24.58 24.99 -89.42
C THR A 37 23.51 25.00 -90.50
N VAL A 38 22.72 26.07 -90.53
CA VAL A 38 21.76 26.38 -91.61
C VAL A 38 22.11 27.74 -92.19
N GLU A 39 22.23 27.82 -93.51
CA GLU A 39 22.62 29.04 -94.23
C GLU A 39 21.50 29.58 -95.13
N PHE A 40 21.22 30.88 -95.02
CA PHE A 40 20.33 31.64 -95.89
C PHE A 40 21.11 32.71 -96.64
N THR A 41 20.85 32.87 -97.93
CA THR A 41 21.47 33.89 -98.79
C THR A 41 20.40 34.85 -99.30
N PHE A 42 20.63 36.15 -99.14
CA PHE A 42 19.72 37.21 -99.59
C PHE A 42 20.46 38.51 -99.89
N THR A 43 19.85 39.41 -100.66
CA THR A 43 20.42 40.73 -100.97
C THR A 43 19.90 41.79 -100.00
N ALA A 44 20.79 42.51 -99.32
CA ALA A 44 20.46 43.62 -98.42
C ALA A 44 21.62 44.62 -98.32
N SER A 45 21.29 45.91 -98.16
CA SER A 45 22.31 46.96 -97.92
C SER A 45 23.08 46.70 -96.62
N LYS A 46 24.38 46.98 -96.64
CA LYS A 46 25.32 46.81 -95.51
C LYS A 46 24.85 47.55 -94.25
N ASP A 47 24.15 48.67 -94.37
CA ASP A 47 23.63 49.45 -93.22
C ASP A 47 22.45 48.78 -92.51
N ARG A 48 21.80 47.79 -93.14
CA ARG A 48 20.63 47.08 -92.58
C ARG A 48 20.99 45.87 -91.74
N LEU A 49 22.27 45.49 -91.62
CA LEU A 49 22.69 44.30 -90.85
C LEU A 49 22.29 44.39 -89.37
N GLY A 50 22.38 45.58 -88.76
CA GLY A 50 21.93 45.82 -87.39
C GLY A 50 20.41 45.63 -87.22
N GLU A 51 19.61 46.19 -88.12
CA GLU A 51 18.14 46.03 -88.16
C GLU A 51 17.74 44.56 -88.30
N ILE A 52 18.38 43.83 -89.22
CA ILE A 52 18.12 42.42 -89.49
C ILE A 52 18.49 41.55 -88.27
N SER A 53 19.66 41.80 -87.66
CA SER A 53 20.11 41.04 -86.48
C SER A 53 19.20 41.22 -85.27
N SER A 54 18.75 42.46 -85.00
CA SER A 54 17.84 42.78 -83.89
C SER A 54 16.45 42.14 -84.10
N ALA A 55 15.91 42.22 -85.33
CA ALA A 55 14.64 41.61 -85.66
C ALA A 55 14.67 40.07 -85.55
N LEU A 56 15.73 39.43 -86.02
CA LEU A 56 15.90 37.98 -85.91
C LEU A 56 16.12 37.52 -84.47
N PHE A 57 16.94 38.25 -83.70
CA PHE A 57 17.18 37.97 -82.29
C PHE A 57 15.87 37.99 -81.48
N LYS A 58 15.04 39.03 -81.69
CA LYS A 58 13.74 39.16 -81.04
C LYS A 58 12.81 37.98 -81.35
N GLU A 59 12.75 37.59 -82.62
CA GLU A 59 11.95 36.45 -83.05
C GLU A 59 12.47 35.11 -82.50
N PHE A 60 13.79 34.96 -82.31
CA PHE A 60 14.38 33.74 -81.77
C PHE A 60 14.04 33.57 -80.28
N VAL A 61 14.12 34.66 -79.51
CA VAL A 61 13.69 34.67 -78.10
C VAL A 61 12.19 34.36 -78.00
N GLN A 62 11.36 34.97 -78.85
CA GLN A 62 9.92 34.71 -78.87
C GLN A 62 9.58 33.27 -79.30
N ALA A 63 10.32 32.70 -80.25
CA ALA A 63 10.14 31.31 -80.65
C ALA A 63 10.52 30.32 -79.54
N ALA A 64 11.51 30.67 -78.71
CA ALA A 64 12.02 29.83 -77.64
C ALA A 64 11.06 29.75 -76.44
N CYS A 65 10.64 30.91 -75.90
CA CYS A 65 9.86 30.98 -74.66
C CYS A 65 8.46 31.60 -74.82
N GLY A 66 8.03 31.96 -76.03
CA GLY A 66 6.72 32.57 -76.28
C GLY A 66 6.59 34.03 -75.84
N SER A 67 7.66 34.63 -75.31
CA SER A 67 7.73 36.01 -74.82
C SER A 67 8.97 36.71 -75.37
N GLU A 68 8.99 38.04 -75.31
CA GLU A 68 10.18 38.84 -75.65
C GLU A 68 11.21 38.89 -74.51
N GLN A 69 10.88 38.26 -73.36
CA GLN A 69 11.74 38.12 -72.19
C GLN A 69 11.80 36.64 -71.77
N GLY A 70 13.02 36.15 -71.54
CA GLY A 70 13.24 34.76 -71.14
C GLY A 70 14.45 34.62 -70.22
N ARG A 71 14.44 33.58 -69.40
CA ARG A 71 15.61 33.13 -68.63
C ARG A 71 16.06 31.78 -69.14
N THR A 72 17.34 31.65 -69.38
CA THR A 72 17.97 30.38 -69.74
C THR A 72 19.12 30.09 -68.77
N LYS A 73 19.30 28.81 -68.45
CA LYS A 73 20.36 28.37 -67.55
C LYS A 73 21.40 27.59 -68.36
N LEU A 74 22.57 28.18 -68.51
CA LEU A 74 23.69 27.62 -69.27
C LEU A 74 24.79 27.19 -68.31
N GLY A 75 24.86 25.88 -68.05
CA GLY A 75 25.72 25.32 -67.01
C GLY A 75 25.36 25.87 -65.63
N SER A 76 26.28 26.60 -64.99
CA SER A 76 26.07 27.22 -63.68
C SER A 76 25.60 28.68 -63.72
N VAL A 77 25.34 29.23 -64.91
CA VAL A 77 25.06 30.65 -65.13
C VAL A 77 23.60 30.84 -65.54
N ASP A 78 22.88 31.69 -64.78
CA ASP A 78 21.54 32.13 -65.13
C ASP A 78 21.63 33.39 -66.01
N VAL A 79 21.08 33.30 -67.21
CA VAL A 79 21.12 34.37 -68.21
C VAL A 79 19.71 34.89 -68.42
N SER A 80 19.49 36.16 -68.10
CA SER A 80 18.24 36.85 -68.40
C SER A 80 18.37 37.59 -69.72
N VAL A 81 17.53 37.23 -70.68
CA VAL A 81 17.50 37.82 -72.02
C VAL A 81 16.25 38.68 -72.14
N ASP A 82 16.45 39.95 -72.47
CA ASP A 82 15.38 40.92 -72.71
C ASP A 82 15.52 41.49 -74.13
N ALA A 83 14.72 40.95 -75.05
CA ALA A 83 14.75 41.36 -76.45
C ALA A 83 14.07 42.72 -76.70
N GLN A 84 13.45 43.35 -75.69
CA GLN A 84 12.83 44.67 -75.82
C GLN A 84 13.85 45.81 -75.76
N LYS A 85 14.96 45.62 -75.05
CA LYS A 85 16.00 46.65 -74.84
C LYS A 85 16.89 46.90 -76.05
N GLY A 86 16.73 46.13 -77.12
CA GLY A 86 17.60 46.15 -78.30
C GLY A 86 18.94 45.45 -78.05
N LEU A 87 19.52 44.88 -79.10
CA LEU A 87 20.80 44.16 -79.00
C LEU A 87 21.97 45.17 -78.99
N GLN A 88 22.76 45.18 -77.92
CA GLN A 88 23.93 46.09 -77.82
C GLN A 88 25.02 45.65 -78.79
N SER A 89 25.55 46.59 -79.60
CA SER A 89 26.69 46.35 -80.49
C SER A 89 28.00 46.59 -79.74
N VAL A 90 28.92 45.63 -79.79
CA VAL A 90 30.23 45.67 -79.14
C VAL A 90 31.31 45.40 -80.18
N LEU A 91 32.44 46.10 -80.08
CA LEU A 91 33.57 45.92 -81.01
C LEU A 91 34.29 44.59 -80.73
N PHE A 92 34.76 43.93 -81.79
CA PHE A 92 35.51 42.67 -81.67
C PHE A 92 36.71 42.77 -80.72
N THR A 93 37.44 43.90 -80.76
CA THR A 93 38.61 44.17 -79.91
C THR A 93 38.27 44.29 -78.43
N ASP A 94 37.03 44.65 -78.10
CA ASP A 94 36.58 44.80 -76.72
C ASP A 94 36.24 43.45 -76.09
N VAL A 95 35.70 42.53 -76.89
CA VAL A 95 35.29 41.18 -76.48
C VAL A 95 36.46 40.20 -76.47
N VAL A 96 37.32 40.25 -77.49
CA VAL A 96 38.40 39.26 -77.69
C VAL A 96 39.76 39.89 -77.34
N ARG A 97 40.10 39.88 -76.05
CA ARG A 97 41.37 40.42 -75.52
C ARG A 97 42.44 39.33 -75.37
N VAL A 98 42.93 38.80 -76.49
CA VAL A 98 43.99 37.78 -76.46
C VAL A 98 45.36 38.46 -76.50
N HIS A 99 46.09 38.49 -75.38
CA HIS A 99 47.42 39.11 -75.32
C HIS A 99 48.50 38.38 -76.14
N ASN A 100 48.28 37.11 -76.47
CA ASN A 100 49.27 36.24 -77.12
C ASN A 100 48.96 35.91 -78.60
N PHE A 101 47.88 36.46 -79.17
CA PHE A 101 47.45 36.15 -80.53
C PHE A 101 46.74 37.36 -81.15
N ARG A 102 47.24 37.83 -82.30
CA ARG A 102 46.67 38.98 -83.03
C ARG A 102 45.97 38.51 -84.28
N PHE A 103 44.65 38.69 -84.31
CA PHE A 103 43.83 38.31 -85.47
C PHE A 103 44.15 39.17 -86.70
N ASP A 104 44.60 40.42 -86.53
CA ASP A 104 44.91 41.33 -87.63
C ASP A 104 46.18 40.97 -88.43
N GLU A 105 47.01 40.08 -87.90
CA GLU A 105 48.27 39.63 -88.54
C GLU A 105 48.07 38.37 -89.41
N LEU A 106 46.86 37.81 -89.45
CA LEU A 106 46.55 36.60 -90.23
C LEU A 106 46.23 36.94 -91.70
N PRO A 107 46.64 36.09 -92.67
CA PRO A 107 46.27 36.26 -94.08
C PRO A 107 44.76 36.19 -94.29
N ASP A 108 44.23 37.05 -95.16
CA ASP A 108 42.82 37.17 -95.53
C ASP A 108 42.37 36.22 -96.66
N ASP A 109 43.32 35.57 -97.35
CA ASP A 109 43.05 34.80 -98.58
C ASP A 109 42.93 33.27 -98.40
N SER A 110 42.90 32.72 -97.17
CA SER A 110 42.84 31.26 -96.94
C SER A 110 41.64 30.80 -96.12
N PRO A 111 40.71 30.01 -96.70
CA PRO A 111 39.52 29.51 -95.98
C PRO A 111 39.87 28.55 -94.83
N ALA A 112 41.02 27.87 -94.90
CA ALA A 112 41.49 27.02 -93.81
C ALA A 112 41.93 27.86 -92.60
N ILE A 113 42.59 29.00 -92.83
CA ILE A 113 43.01 29.93 -91.78
C ILE A 113 41.79 30.60 -91.15
N THR A 114 40.81 31.02 -91.95
CA THR A 114 39.53 31.56 -91.46
C THR A 114 38.81 30.57 -90.56
N ALA A 115 38.72 29.29 -90.94
CA ALA A 115 38.07 28.26 -90.12
C ALA A 115 38.79 28.03 -88.77
N VAL A 116 40.12 28.09 -88.75
CA VAL A 116 40.92 27.98 -87.51
C VAL A 116 40.76 29.22 -86.64
N ALA A 117 40.74 30.42 -87.24
CA ALA A 117 40.48 31.67 -86.54
C ALA A 117 39.07 31.70 -85.92
N GLU A 118 38.04 31.27 -86.66
CA GLU A 118 36.66 31.14 -86.17
C GLU A 118 36.56 30.15 -85.00
N ALA A 119 37.21 28.98 -85.11
CA ALA A 119 37.21 28.00 -84.02
C ALA A 119 37.91 28.54 -82.76
N THR A 120 38.96 29.33 -82.93
CA THR A 120 39.69 29.98 -81.82
C THR A 120 38.84 31.06 -81.17
N TYR A 121 38.15 31.87 -81.96
CA TYR A 121 37.18 32.86 -81.52
C TYR A 121 36.04 32.23 -80.70
N PHE A 122 35.37 31.20 -81.22
CA PHE A 122 34.28 30.52 -80.50
C PHE A 122 34.74 29.88 -79.19
N ARG A 123 35.92 29.24 -79.17
CA ARG A 123 36.48 28.69 -77.92
C ARG A 123 36.79 29.78 -76.90
N TYR A 124 37.28 30.94 -77.36
CA TYR A 124 37.57 32.05 -76.48
C TYR A 124 36.30 32.58 -75.82
N LEU A 125 35.25 32.80 -76.61
CA LEU A 125 33.94 33.25 -76.12
C LEU A 125 33.32 32.27 -75.12
N ALA A 126 33.34 30.97 -75.41
CA ALA A 126 32.82 29.96 -74.50
C ALA A 126 33.57 29.92 -73.17
N LYS A 127 34.88 30.25 -73.17
CA LYS A 127 35.72 30.25 -71.96
C LYS A 127 35.60 31.53 -71.12
N HIS A 128 35.31 32.67 -71.74
CA HIS A 128 35.24 33.98 -71.10
C HIS A 128 33.85 34.60 -71.24
N SER A 129 32.81 33.76 -71.20
CA SER A 129 31.42 34.16 -71.40
C SER A 129 30.97 35.21 -70.39
N ASP A 130 30.57 36.38 -70.88
CA ASP A 130 29.75 37.33 -70.13
C ASP A 130 28.29 36.87 -70.19
N ALA A 131 27.61 36.78 -69.04
CA ALA A 131 26.23 36.28 -68.90
C ALA A 131 25.15 37.22 -69.51
N GLN A 132 25.38 37.71 -70.73
CA GLN A 132 24.58 38.72 -71.42
C GLN A 132 24.42 38.37 -72.91
N ALA A 133 23.48 39.06 -73.56
CA ALA A 133 23.25 38.97 -75.00
C ALA A 133 23.73 40.25 -75.70
N TYR A 134 24.52 40.10 -76.76
CA TYR A 134 25.10 41.23 -77.51
C TYR A 134 25.41 40.85 -78.96
N ALA A 135 25.59 41.84 -79.83
CA ALA A 135 26.13 41.69 -81.18
C ALA A 135 27.59 42.13 -81.23
N VAL A 136 28.43 41.33 -81.88
CA VAL A 136 29.82 41.71 -82.16
C VAL A 136 29.92 42.27 -83.57
N THR A 137 30.64 43.38 -83.72
CA THR A 137 30.89 44.08 -85.00
C THR A 137 32.38 44.43 -85.16
N GLU A 138 32.77 44.92 -86.34
CA GLU A 138 34.15 45.30 -86.69
C GLU A 138 35.16 44.14 -86.59
N PHE A 139 34.90 43.06 -87.32
CA PHE A 139 35.77 41.89 -87.35
C PHE A 139 37.07 42.13 -88.14
N PRO A 140 38.20 41.54 -87.71
CA PRO A 140 39.43 41.45 -88.49
C PRO A 140 39.21 40.81 -89.85
N LYS A 141 39.98 41.23 -90.87
CA LYS A 141 39.82 40.77 -92.26
C LYS A 141 39.90 39.25 -92.42
N CYS A 142 40.67 38.56 -91.58
CA CYS A 142 40.79 37.10 -91.61
C CYS A 142 39.49 36.35 -91.24
N LEU A 143 38.51 37.04 -90.63
CA LEU A 143 37.22 36.51 -90.19
C LEU A 143 36.04 37.04 -91.02
N THR A 144 36.30 37.87 -92.04
CA THR A 144 35.28 38.43 -92.93
C THR A 144 35.32 37.78 -94.30
N ALA A 145 34.17 37.76 -95.00
CA ALA A 145 34.12 37.26 -96.37
C ALA A 145 34.54 38.38 -97.33
N LYS A 146 35.72 38.24 -97.95
CA LYS A 146 36.31 39.22 -98.89
C LYS A 146 36.37 40.66 -98.33
N GLY A 147 36.59 40.83 -97.03
CA GLY A 147 36.69 42.16 -96.40
C GLY A 147 35.35 42.86 -96.13
N GLY A 148 34.21 42.24 -96.43
CA GLY A 148 32.89 42.81 -96.13
C GLY A 148 32.50 42.76 -94.64
N PRO A 149 31.46 43.48 -94.21
CA PRO A 149 31.07 43.53 -92.81
C PRO A 149 30.50 42.19 -92.31
N ARG A 150 30.89 41.82 -91.08
CA ARG A 150 30.37 40.66 -90.34
C ARG A 150 29.73 41.13 -89.03
N LEU A 151 28.62 40.49 -88.66
CA LEU A 151 27.95 40.69 -87.37
C LEU A 151 27.55 39.34 -86.77
N ASP A 152 28.00 39.05 -85.54
CA ASP A 152 27.65 37.83 -84.83
C ASP A 152 26.77 38.14 -83.62
N VAL A 153 25.65 37.43 -83.46
CA VAL A 153 24.76 37.56 -82.30
C VAL A 153 25.05 36.46 -81.29
N ILE A 154 25.29 36.86 -80.04
CA ILE A 154 25.84 36.01 -78.99
C ILE A 154 24.97 36.07 -77.74
N ILE A 155 24.77 34.93 -77.08
CA ILE A 155 24.23 34.85 -75.72
C ILE A 155 25.18 34.00 -74.89
N ALA A 156 25.70 34.55 -73.79
CA ALA A 156 26.56 33.82 -72.85
C ALA A 156 27.69 33.01 -73.52
N GLY A 157 28.42 33.67 -74.41
CA GLY A 157 29.57 33.10 -75.13
C GLY A 157 29.22 32.15 -76.29
N TYR A 158 27.94 31.85 -76.51
CA TYR A 158 27.49 31.03 -77.64
C TYR A 158 27.01 31.90 -78.79
N VAL A 159 27.61 31.73 -79.96
CA VAL A 159 27.19 32.41 -81.19
C VAL A 159 25.94 31.72 -81.74
N LEU A 160 24.82 32.43 -81.78
CA LEU A 160 23.55 31.90 -82.27
C LEU A 160 23.48 31.95 -83.80
N PHE A 161 23.84 33.09 -84.38
CA PHE A 161 23.92 33.27 -85.83
C PHE A 161 24.89 34.40 -86.22
N SER A 162 25.40 34.31 -87.44
CA SER A 162 26.33 35.25 -88.08
C SER A 162 25.73 35.80 -89.36
N LEU A 163 25.82 37.11 -89.57
CA LEU A 163 25.52 37.80 -90.82
C LEU A 163 26.84 38.19 -91.50
N LEU A 164 27.07 37.69 -92.72
CA LEU A 164 28.29 37.90 -93.50
C LEU A 164 27.92 38.57 -94.83
N SER A 165 28.33 39.81 -95.08
CA SER A 165 28.13 40.48 -96.38
C SER A 165 29.36 40.36 -97.25
N ASP A 166 29.18 40.07 -98.54
CA ASP A 166 30.23 40.21 -99.57
C ASP A 166 30.21 41.64 -100.16
N ASP A 167 31.14 41.95 -101.07
CA ASP A 167 31.28 43.27 -101.71
C ASP A 167 30.09 43.67 -102.62
N GLY A 168 29.26 42.71 -103.02
CA GLY A 168 28.11 42.90 -103.94
C GLY A 168 26.72 42.94 -103.29
N ASP A 169 26.60 43.38 -102.02
CA ASP A 169 25.35 43.43 -101.24
C ASP A 169 24.62 42.07 -101.03
N GLU A 170 25.31 40.96 -101.29
CA GLU A 170 24.86 39.61 -100.96
C GLU A 170 25.24 39.27 -99.50
N VAL A 171 24.23 39.01 -98.68
CA VAL A 171 24.36 38.67 -97.27
C VAL A 171 24.08 37.18 -97.06
N LYS A 172 25.01 36.51 -96.37
CA LYS A 172 24.88 35.13 -95.90
C LYS A 172 24.59 35.13 -94.40
N LEU A 173 23.40 34.68 -94.02
CA LEU A 173 23.01 34.40 -92.65
C LEU A 173 23.33 32.93 -92.33
N ARG A 174 24.28 32.70 -91.43
CA ARG A 174 24.65 31.37 -90.93
C ARG A 174 24.13 31.21 -89.50
N MET A 175 23.23 30.25 -89.29
CA MET A 175 22.68 29.89 -87.98
C MET A 175 23.39 28.66 -87.41
N TYR A 176 23.73 28.67 -86.13
CA TYR A 176 24.42 27.56 -85.44
C TYR A 176 23.41 26.77 -84.60
N ILE A 177 22.89 25.69 -85.18
CA ILE A 177 21.76 24.91 -84.64
C ILE A 177 22.04 24.38 -83.23
N LYS A 178 23.22 23.79 -83.00
CA LYS A 178 23.58 23.27 -81.68
C LYS A 178 23.68 24.35 -80.61
N ASN A 179 24.16 25.54 -80.97
CA ASN A 179 24.27 26.65 -80.03
C ASN A 179 22.89 27.25 -79.73
N ILE A 180 22.02 27.31 -80.74
CA ILE A 180 20.62 27.71 -80.58
C ILE A 180 19.90 26.77 -79.63
N ASP A 181 20.08 25.46 -79.77
CA ASP A 181 19.45 24.48 -78.88
C ASP A 181 19.97 24.55 -77.45
N GLU A 182 21.28 24.69 -77.28
CA GLU A 182 21.90 24.78 -75.96
C GLU A 182 21.40 26.01 -75.17
N VAL A 183 21.25 27.14 -75.87
CA VAL A 183 20.91 28.44 -75.26
C VAL A 183 19.41 28.66 -75.18
N LEU A 184 18.70 28.44 -76.28
CA LEU A 184 17.28 28.76 -76.40
C LEU A 184 16.39 27.56 -76.07
N GLY A 185 16.88 26.32 -76.20
CA GLY A 185 16.13 25.11 -75.89
C GLY A 185 15.73 24.98 -74.41
N THR A 186 16.47 25.63 -73.52
CA THR A 186 16.27 25.65 -72.07
C THR A 186 15.61 26.95 -71.58
N MET A 187 15.22 27.85 -72.49
CA MET A 187 14.68 29.16 -72.13
C MET A 187 13.22 29.08 -71.68
N CYS A 188 12.94 29.57 -70.46
CA CYS A 188 11.59 29.64 -69.88
C CYS A 188 11.22 31.09 -69.53
N THR A 189 9.92 31.40 -69.41
CA THR A 189 9.47 32.71 -68.91
C THR A 189 9.55 32.75 -67.38
N SER A 190 9.77 33.93 -66.80
CA SER A 190 9.72 34.13 -65.34
C SER A 190 8.35 33.80 -64.74
N SER A 191 7.28 33.89 -65.53
CA SER A 191 5.91 33.51 -65.14
C SER A 191 5.63 32.00 -65.18
N PHE A 192 6.47 31.19 -65.82
CA PHE A 192 6.22 29.75 -65.98
C PHE A 192 6.22 29.02 -64.64
N ALA A 193 7.19 29.31 -63.75
CA ALA A 193 7.22 28.71 -62.41
C ALA A 193 5.93 28.99 -61.63
N SER A 194 5.41 30.22 -61.69
CA SER A 194 4.14 30.59 -61.02
C SER A 194 2.88 29.93 -61.60
N THR A 195 2.96 29.29 -62.77
CA THR A 195 1.82 28.54 -63.34
C THR A 195 1.78 27.07 -62.91
N VAL A 196 2.91 26.52 -62.44
CA VAL A 196 3.02 25.11 -62.04
C VAL A 196 3.11 24.98 -60.52
N LEU A 197 3.81 25.88 -59.84
CA LEU A 197 4.01 25.82 -58.39
C LEU A 197 2.75 26.30 -57.63
N PRO A 198 2.49 25.80 -56.41
CA PRO A 198 1.39 26.26 -55.57
C PRO A 198 1.42 27.77 -55.32
N HIS A 199 0.26 28.44 -55.21
CA HIS A 199 0.19 29.89 -54.95
C HIS A 199 0.89 30.31 -53.65
N SER A 200 0.85 29.44 -52.64
CA SER A 200 1.58 29.57 -51.37
C SER A 200 3.09 29.74 -51.56
N TRP A 201 3.66 29.15 -52.62
CA TRP A 201 5.07 29.27 -52.96
C TRP A 201 5.49 30.71 -53.26
N SER A 202 4.60 31.52 -53.84
CA SER A 202 4.88 32.94 -54.12
C SER A 202 5.00 33.82 -52.86
N ASN A 203 4.59 33.31 -51.69
CA ASN A 203 4.65 34.00 -50.40
C ASN A 203 5.67 33.34 -49.44
N LEU A 204 6.70 32.67 -49.97
CA LEU A 204 7.71 31.93 -49.20
C LEU A 204 8.29 32.72 -48.01
N ASP A 205 8.60 34.01 -48.19
CA ASP A 205 9.22 34.87 -47.16
C ASP A 205 8.35 35.01 -45.88
N GLN A 206 7.03 34.83 -45.97
CA GLN A 206 6.09 34.96 -44.84
C GLN A 206 5.89 33.65 -44.06
N LEU A 207 6.32 32.52 -44.61
CA LEU A 207 6.13 31.21 -43.99
C LEU A 207 7.16 30.96 -42.89
N GLU A 208 6.75 30.19 -41.88
CA GLU A 208 7.65 29.65 -40.88
C GLU A 208 8.27 28.32 -41.36
N PRO A 209 9.52 28.00 -40.95
CA PRO A 209 10.26 26.84 -41.48
C PRO A 209 9.53 25.49 -41.38
N HIS A 210 8.66 25.30 -40.39
CA HIS A 210 7.90 24.06 -40.23
C HIS A 210 6.75 23.91 -41.25
N GLN A 211 6.19 25.01 -41.75
CA GLN A 211 5.14 24.99 -42.78
C GLN A 211 5.71 24.69 -44.17
N LEU A 212 7.02 24.83 -44.33
CA LEU A 212 7.71 24.61 -45.60
C LEU A 212 7.79 23.13 -45.96
N VAL A 213 7.82 22.21 -44.98
CA VAL A 213 7.90 20.76 -45.23
C VAL A 213 6.64 20.28 -45.95
N ASP A 214 5.46 20.63 -45.45
CA ASP A 214 4.18 20.29 -46.08
C ASP A 214 4.07 20.89 -47.49
N LEU A 215 4.56 22.13 -47.65
CA LEU A 215 4.58 22.82 -48.95
C LEU A 215 5.52 22.16 -49.96
N LEU A 216 6.63 21.54 -49.52
CA LEU A 216 7.54 20.80 -50.39
C LEU A 216 6.87 19.55 -50.96
N GLU A 217 6.06 18.84 -50.17
CA GLU A 217 5.28 17.69 -50.66
C GLU A 217 4.23 18.12 -51.70
N GLU A 218 3.49 19.20 -51.43
CA GLU A 218 2.54 19.77 -52.41
C GLU A 218 3.24 20.19 -53.70
N THR A 219 4.43 20.77 -53.59
CA THR A 219 5.25 21.20 -54.72
C THR A 219 5.79 20.01 -55.52
N GLN A 220 6.21 18.94 -54.84
CA GLN A 220 6.63 17.69 -55.47
C GLN A 220 5.50 17.10 -56.30
N LEU A 221 4.29 17.06 -55.75
CA LEU A 221 3.09 16.58 -56.45
C LEU A 221 2.80 17.43 -57.69
N ALA A 222 2.79 18.77 -57.56
CA ALA A 222 2.52 19.67 -58.68
C ALA A 222 3.52 19.51 -59.84
N ILE A 223 4.81 19.31 -59.54
CA ILE A 223 5.83 19.03 -60.57
C ILE A 223 5.62 17.64 -61.19
N SER A 224 5.23 16.64 -60.39
CA SER A 224 4.92 15.31 -60.89
C SER A 224 3.72 15.30 -61.82
N ASP A 225 2.65 16.01 -61.46
CA ASP A 225 1.46 16.17 -62.29
C ASP A 225 1.80 16.86 -63.62
N PHE A 226 2.59 17.94 -63.57
CA PHE A 226 3.08 18.59 -64.78
C PHE A 226 3.91 17.64 -65.67
N TRP A 227 4.80 16.84 -65.09
CA TRP A 227 5.62 15.89 -65.85
C TRP A 227 4.77 14.78 -66.49
N THR A 228 3.78 14.23 -65.77
CA THR A 228 2.89 13.19 -66.29
C THR A 228 1.96 13.70 -67.39
N ASP A 229 1.50 14.95 -67.30
CA ASP A 229 0.61 15.56 -68.27
C ASP A 229 1.33 16.11 -69.52
N SER A 230 2.66 16.19 -69.46
CA SER A 230 3.50 16.68 -70.57
C SER A 230 3.75 15.63 -71.66
N ALA A 231 4.28 16.07 -72.80
CA ALA A 231 4.75 15.16 -73.86
C ALA A 231 6.01 14.36 -73.49
N GLN A 232 6.58 14.56 -72.28
CA GLN A 232 7.78 13.90 -71.77
C GLN A 232 8.99 13.96 -72.72
N ASP A 233 9.05 15.04 -73.50
CA ASP A 233 10.11 15.31 -74.47
C ASP A 233 11.28 16.07 -73.83
N THR A 234 12.28 16.42 -74.63
CA THR A 234 13.48 17.14 -74.16
C THR A 234 13.16 18.53 -73.63
N ARG A 235 12.06 19.13 -74.09
CA ARG A 235 11.61 20.44 -73.65
C ARG A 235 10.92 20.36 -72.28
N ALA A 236 9.98 19.44 -72.11
CA ALA A 236 9.34 19.17 -70.82
C ALA A 236 10.38 18.82 -69.75
N ARG A 237 11.41 18.03 -70.13
CA ARG A 237 12.53 17.69 -69.24
C ARG A 237 13.31 18.93 -68.79
N SER A 238 13.60 19.83 -69.73
CA SER A 238 14.31 21.09 -69.44
C SER A 238 13.49 22.01 -68.53
N GLN A 239 12.16 22.04 -68.72
CA GLN A 239 11.22 22.79 -67.87
C GLN A 239 11.13 22.21 -66.44
N VAL A 240 11.09 20.89 -66.29
CA VAL A 240 11.09 20.23 -64.97
C VAL A 240 12.42 20.44 -64.25
N ILE A 241 13.56 20.35 -64.96
CA ILE A 241 14.88 20.70 -64.42
C ILE A 241 14.91 22.16 -63.94
N PHE A 242 14.34 23.08 -64.72
CA PHE A 242 14.23 24.49 -64.35
C PHE A 242 13.40 24.67 -63.06
N LEU A 243 12.24 24.02 -62.93
CA LEU A 243 11.39 24.08 -61.73
C LEU A 243 12.14 23.54 -60.49
N MET A 244 12.74 22.36 -60.58
CA MET A 244 13.47 21.75 -59.46
C MET A 244 14.66 22.60 -59.00
N THR A 245 15.38 23.21 -59.95
CA THR A 245 16.52 24.10 -59.65
C THR A 245 16.07 25.46 -59.13
N THR A 246 14.92 25.96 -59.57
CA THR A 246 14.33 27.22 -59.06
C THR A 246 13.99 27.09 -57.59
N ILE A 247 13.31 25.99 -57.21
CA ILE A 247 12.99 25.67 -55.82
C ILE A 247 14.27 25.57 -54.98
N GLY A 248 15.29 24.85 -55.47
CA GLY A 248 16.57 24.76 -54.77
C GLY A 248 17.26 26.11 -54.56
N SER A 249 17.11 27.05 -55.51
CA SER A 249 17.63 28.41 -55.35
C SER A 249 16.85 29.23 -54.33
N GLU A 250 15.52 29.16 -54.37
CA GLU A 250 14.65 29.91 -53.45
C GLU A 250 14.73 29.40 -52.01
N LEU A 251 14.91 28.08 -51.82
CA LEU A 251 15.21 27.50 -50.50
C LEU A 251 16.49 28.07 -49.90
N ARG A 252 17.56 28.22 -50.70
CA ARG A 252 18.81 28.82 -50.22
C ARG A 252 18.63 30.29 -49.82
N GLU A 253 17.90 31.06 -50.61
CA GLU A 253 17.63 32.47 -50.30
C GLU A 253 16.79 32.61 -49.02
N TYR A 254 15.71 31.81 -48.91
CA TYR A 254 14.84 31.78 -47.74
C TYR A 254 15.61 31.45 -46.46
N PHE A 255 16.38 30.36 -46.46
CA PHE A 255 17.15 29.97 -45.28
C PHE A 255 18.34 30.88 -45.01
N SER A 256 18.94 31.52 -46.01
CA SER A 256 19.93 32.59 -45.79
C SER A 256 19.33 33.74 -44.98
N LYS A 257 18.14 34.25 -45.36
CA LYS A 257 17.44 35.31 -44.62
C LYS A 257 17.01 34.87 -43.22
N LYS A 258 16.37 33.70 -43.11
CA LYS A 258 15.81 33.19 -41.83
C LYS A 258 16.91 32.85 -40.82
N THR A 259 18.02 32.26 -41.26
CA THR A 259 19.15 31.96 -40.35
C THR A 259 19.86 33.23 -39.90
N LEU A 260 20.01 34.23 -40.77
CA LEU A 260 20.57 35.54 -40.39
C LEU A 260 19.69 36.24 -39.34
N ALA A 261 18.36 36.22 -39.52
CA ALA A 261 17.41 36.76 -38.54
C ALA A 261 17.45 36.03 -37.18
N ALA A 262 17.83 34.75 -37.18
CA ALA A 262 17.96 33.91 -35.98
C ALA A 262 19.34 34.00 -35.29
N GLY A 263 20.20 34.95 -35.67
CA GLY A 263 21.53 35.13 -35.08
C GLY A 263 22.67 34.41 -35.83
N GLY A 264 22.44 34.01 -37.08
CA GLY A 264 23.41 33.34 -37.93
C GLY A 264 23.48 31.82 -37.73
N VAL A 265 24.11 31.13 -38.68
CA VAL A 265 24.20 29.65 -38.70
C VAL A 265 25.13 29.12 -37.58
N PHE A 266 26.08 29.94 -37.14
CA PHE A 266 27.05 29.61 -36.09
C PHE A 266 26.68 30.16 -34.70
N GLY A 267 25.59 30.93 -34.58
CA GLY A 267 25.09 31.43 -33.29
C GLY A 267 24.35 30.37 -32.48
N ASP A 268 23.87 30.67 -31.28
CA ASP A 268 23.30 29.66 -30.36
C ASP A 268 21.98 29.00 -30.80
N SER A 269 21.32 29.52 -31.86
CA SER A 269 20.05 28.98 -32.37
C SER A 269 20.23 27.68 -33.18
N LYS A 270 20.11 26.52 -32.52
CA LYS A 270 20.24 25.18 -33.14
C LYS A 270 19.08 24.84 -34.09
N SER A 271 17.86 25.28 -33.77
CA SER A 271 16.65 24.91 -34.51
C SER A 271 16.60 25.43 -35.95
N ALA A 272 17.05 26.66 -36.20
CA ALA A 272 17.01 27.25 -37.53
C ALA A 272 17.95 26.53 -38.53
N THR A 273 19.11 26.07 -38.05
CA THR A 273 20.10 25.35 -38.88
C THR A 273 19.64 23.91 -39.17
N GLU A 274 19.02 23.24 -38.19
CA GLU A 274 18.47 21.89 -38.36
C GLU A 274 17.28 21.88 -39.33
N MET A 275 16.38 22.87 -39.24
CA MET A 275 15.27 23.03 -40.17
C MET A 275 15.76 23.33 -41.59
N ALA A 276 16.79 24.18 -41.73
CA ALA A 276 17.42 24.43 -43.03
C ALA A 276 18.01 23.15 -43.64
N LEU A 277 18.69 22.34 -42.83
CA LEU A 277 19.24 21.07 -43.28
C LEU A 277 18.15 20.08 -43.69
N SER A 278 17.11 19.90 -42.86
CA SER A 278 16.01 18.97 -43.16
C SER A 278 15.34 19.34 -44.47
N CYS A 279 14.81 20.56 -44.60
CA CYS A 279 14.05 20.94 -45.79
C CYS A 279 14.90 20.88 -47.09
N CYS A 280 16.17 21.28 -47.02
CA CYS A 280 17.05 21.20 -48.20
C CYS A 280 17.38 19.75 -48.56
N ASP A 281 17.63 18.88 -47.58
CA ASP A 281 17.94 17.48 -47.83
C ASP A 281 16.72 16.67 -48.26
N ASP A 282 15.56 16.96 -47.67
CA ASP A 282 14.26 16.40 -48.04
C ASP A 282 13.96 16.71 -49.51
N TRP A 283 14.15 17.96 -49.94
CA TRP A 283 13.98 18.33 -51.34
C TRP A 283 14.94 17.60 -52.28
N VAL A 284 16.23 17.50 -51.91
CA VAL A 284 17.23 16.73 -52.69
C VAL A 284 16.83 15.26 -52.81
N ASN A 285 16.31 14.66 -51.75
CA ASN A 285 15.85 13.27 -51.73
C ASN A 285 14.55 13.09 -52.53
N MET A 286 13.60 14.02 -52.44
CA MET A 286 12.38 14.05 -53.25
C MET A 286 12.73 14.08 -54.75
N CYS A 287 13.58 15.01 -55.19
CA CYS A 287 14.03 15.08 -56.59
C CYS A 287 14.77 13.81 -57.04
N ARG A 288 15.56 13.20 -56.14
CA ARG A 288 16.23 11.93 -56.43
C ARG A 288 15.22 10.79 -56.60
N ASN A 289 14.24 10.67 -55.71
CA ASN A 289 13.23 9.62 -55.77
C ASN A 289 12.36 9.77 -57.01
N LEU A 290 11.91 10.99 -57.32
CA LEU A 290 11.18 11.29 -58.56
C LEU A 290 11.96 10.83 -59.80
N THR A 291 13.26 11.14 -59.89
CA THR A 291 14.06 10.85 -61.10
C THR A 291 14.61 9.42 -61.19
N THR A 292 14.62 8.66 -60.10
CA THR A 292 15.20 7.31 -60.06
C THR A 292 14.18 6.19 -59.80
N ILE A 293 13.14 6.45 -59.02
CA ILE A 293 12.09 5.50 -58.67
C ILE A 293 10.85 5.78 -59.52
N ASP A 294 10.26 6.98 -59.39
CA ASP A 294 8.94 7.26 -59.95
C ASP A 294 8.97 7.43 -61.47
N TRP A 295 9.93 8.22 -61.98
CA TRP A 295 10.12 8.48 -63.41
C TRP A 295 11.30 7.69 -64.00
N GLY A 296 11.92 6.79 -63.24
CA GLY A 296 13.19 6.14 -63.60
C GLY A 296 13.20 5.47 -64.98
N ALA A 297 12.07 4.88 -65.39
CA ALA A 297 11.93 4.23 -66.69
C ALA A 297 11.99 5.18 -67.90
N VAL A 298 11.57 6.44 -67.75
CA VAL A 298 11.46 7.41 -68.85
C VAL A 298 12.53 8.51 -68.74
N TRP A 299 12.91 8.88 -67.53
CA TRP A 299 13.84 9.98 -67.26
C TRP A 299 15.31 9.61 -67.52
N GLY A 300 15.70 8.34 -67.29
CA GLY A 300 16.97 7.79 -67.77
C GLY A 300 18.26 8.34 -67.12
N GLY A 301 18.19 8.98 -65.95
CA GLY A 301 19.38 9.41 -65.19
C GLY A 301 19.09 10.25 -63.95
N ARG A 302 19.97 10.21 -62.93
CA ARG A 302 19.76 10.95 -61.67
C ARG A 302 19.86 12.47 -61.90
N PHE A 303 18.89 13.22 -61.37
CA PHE A 303 19.01 14.67 -61.23
C PHE A 303 19.70 15.03 -59.91
N GLU A 304 20.59 16.01 -59.94
CA GLU A 304 21.21 16.59 -58.75
C GLU A 304 21.34 18.11 -58.91
N ASP A 305 20.81 18.87 -57.95
CA ASP A 305 21.15 20.28 -57.79
C ASP A 305 22.48 20.40 -57.03
N LEU A 306 23.56 20.64 -57.78
CA LEU A 306 24.91 20.77 -57.22
C LEU A 306 25.03 21.92 -56.23
N GLN A 307 24.30 23.02 -56.43
CA GLN A 307 24.41 24.19 -55.55
C GLN A 307 23.71 23.93 -54.23
N LEU A 308 22.49 23.38 -54.26
CA LEU A 308 21.78 22.99 -53.04
C LEU A 308 22.51 21.88 -52.29
N ARG A 309 23.10 20.92 -53.01
CA ARG A 309 23.92 19.85 -52.42
C ARG A 309 25.12 20.37 -51.65
N VAL A 310 25.87 21.33 -52.21
CA VAL A 310 27.00 21.97 -51.52
C VAL A 310 26.53 22.64 -50.22
N VAL A 311 25.38 23.32 -50.24
CA VAL A 311 24.80 23.93 -49.04
C VAL A 311 24.37 22.86 -48.02
N CYS A 312 23.75 21.76 -48.46
CA CYS A 312 23.40 20.64 -47.57
C CYS A 312 24.66 20.04 -46.91
N ASP A 313 25.73 19.84 -47.69
CA ASP A 313 26.98 19.28 -47.17
C ASP A 313 27.63 20.23 -46.15
N ARG A 314 27.63 21.54 -46.41
CA ARG A 314 28.07 22.55 -45.44
C ARG A 314 27.19 22.55 -44.18
N LEU A 315 25.86 22.53 -44.31
CA LEU A 315 24.91 22.47 -43.20
C LEU A 315 25.10 21.22 -42.33
N ARG A 316 25.35 20.05 -42.94
CA ARG A 316 25.70 18.81 -42.22
C ARG A 316 26.98 18.96 -41.43
N VAL A 317 28.00 19.60 -42.01
CA VAL A 317 29.25 19.90 -41.31
C VAL A 317 28.98 20.85 -40.14
N VAL A 318 28.22 21.95 -40.33
CA VAL A 318 27.87 22.87 -39.24
C VAL A 318 27.12 22.15 -38.12
N ALA A 319 26.09 21.36 -38.44
CA ALA A 319 25.35 20.57 -37.45
C ALA A 319 26.29 19.62 -36.68
N SER A 320 27.21 18.95 -37.39
CA SER A 320 28.20 18.06 -36.78
C SER A 320 29.20 18.80 -35.87
N LEU A 321 29.64 20.00 -36.25
CA LEU A 321 30.51 20.85 -35.44
C LEU A 321 29.81 21.35 -34.17
N ARG A 322 28.52 21.71 -34.28
CA ARG A 322 27.71 22.13 -33.13
C ARG A 322 27.48 21.00 -32.15
N ASP A 323 27.11 19.82 -32.66
CA ASP A 323 26.99 18.61 -31.86
C ASP A 323 28.34 18.31 -31.18
N LEU A 324 29.46 18.33 -31.92
CA LEU A 324 30.80 18.12 -31.36
C LEU A 324 31.13 19.10 -30.22
N VAL A 325 30.87 20.40 -30.39
CA VAL A 325 31.10 21.39 -29.33
C VAL A 325 30.17 21.12 -28.13
N GLY A 326 28.92 20.71 -28.37
CA GLY A 326 27.99 20.28 -27.31
C GLY A 326 28.51 19.07 -26.53
N GLU A 327 28.98 18.04 -27.24
CA GLU A 327 29.57 16.82 -26.66
C GLU A 327 30.82 17.13 -25.83
N ILE A 328 31.70 18.02 -26.31
CA ILE A 328 32.89 18.48 -25.60
C ILE A 328 32.51 19.22 -24.32
N VAL A 329 31.48 20.08 -24.37
CA VAL A 329 30.99 20.81 -23.19
C VAL A 329 30.48 19.86 -22.14
N GLU A 330 29.65 18.90 -22.54
CA GLU A 330 29.09 17.90 -21.63
C GLU A 330 30.20 17.09 -20.94
N LEU A 331 31.14 16.58 -21.73
CA LEU A 331 32.26 15.79 -21.23
C LEU A 331 33.19 16.58 -20.30
N LEU A 332 33.66 17.76 -20.74
CA LEU A 332 34.59 18.58 -19.96
C LEU A 332 33.93 19.22 -18.73
N ASN A 333 32.62 19.46 -18.77
CA ASN A 333 31.88 19.89 -17.58
C ASN A 333 31.83 18.75 -16.54
N ALA A 334 31.60 17.51 -16.98
CA ALA A 334 31.61 16.34 -16.09
C ALA A 334 33.01 16.08 -15.47
N SER A 335 34.09 16.35 -16.20
CA SER A 335 35.46 16.23 -15.69
C SER A 335 35.99 17.47 -14.95
N GLY A 336 35.22 18.56 -14.85
CA GLY A 336 35.63 19.81 -14.21
C GLY A 336 36.64 20.65 -15.02
N GLU A 337 36.85 20.32 -16.30
CA GLU A 337 37.84 20.93 -17.20
C GLU A 337 37.26 21.93 -18.20
N LEU A 338 36.00 22.36 -18.04
CA LEU A 338 35.30 23.23 -19.01
C LEU A 338 36.04 24.54 -19.34
N HIS A 339 36.84 25.06 -18.41
CA HIS A 339 37.62 26.30 -18.59
C HIS A 339 38.68 26.23 -19.69
N PHE A 340 39.06 25.03 -20.15
CA PHE A 340 39.97 24.85 -21.29
C PHE A 340 39.28 25.07 -22.64
N LEU A 341 37.95 25.00 -22.72
CA LEU A 341 37.19 25.26 -23.93
C LEU A 341 36.84 26.75 -24.06
N ARG A 342 37.43 27.42 -25.05
CA ARG A 342 37.07 28.80 -25.40
C ARG A 342 36.12 28.82 -26.61
N LYS A 343 34.82 28.63 -26.36
CA LYS A 343 33.78 28.51 -27.41
C LYS A 343 33.78 29.66 -28.40
N GLU A 344 33.83 30.89 -27.91
CA GLU A 344 33.80 32.11 -28.74
C GLU A 344 34.93 32.11 -29.77
N THR A 345 36.15 31.74 -29.33
CA THR A 345 37.33 31.67 -30.21
C THR A 345 37.27 30.55 -31.24
N LEU A 346 36.38 29.56 -31.11
CA LEU A 346 36.23 28.54 -32.15
C LEU A 346 35.42 29.08 -33.32
N TRP A 347 34.35 29.84 -33.05
CA TRP A 347 33.39 30.31 -34.05
C TRP A 347 33.84 31.57 -34.81
N GLU A 348 34.75 32.38 -34.25
CA GLU A 348 35.29 33.60 -34.89
C GLU A 348 35.76 33.39 -36.35
N ALA A 349 36.35 32.23 -36.66
CA ALA A 349 36.86 31.93 -38.00
C ALA A 349 35.72 31.70 -39.03
N MET A 350 34.51 31.39 -38.57
CA MET A 350 33.36 31.00 -39.39
C MET A 350 32.24 32.04 -39.42
N GLU A 351 32.19 32.95 -38.44
CA GLU A 351 31.09 33.92 -38.26
C GLU A 351 30.82 34.80 -39.48
N SER A 352 31.84 35.08 -40.29
CA SER A 352 31.75 35.96 -41.47
C SER A 352 31.35 35.25 -42.78
N ILE A 353 31.09 33.94 -42.75
CA ILE A 353 30.84 33.14 -43.96
C ILE A 353 29.34 32.91 -44.17
N ASP A 354 28.82 33.36 -45.32
CA ASP A 354 27.48 32.99 -45.79
C ASP A 354 27.52 31.61 -46.47
N ILE A 355 27.16 30.57 -45.73
CA ILE A 355 27.21 29.18 -46.20
C ILE A 355 26.23 28.88 -47.34
N PHE A 356 25.20 29.71 -47.55
CA PHE A 356 24.19 29.52 -48.60
C PHE A 356 24.68 30.01 -49.97
N GLN A 357 25.74 30.84 -50.01
CA GLN A 357 26.37 31.28 -51.25
C GLN A 357 27.37 30.25 -51.79
N THR A 358 27.19 29.86 -53.05
CA THR A 358 28.01 28.82 -53.71
C THR A 358 29.06 29.39 -54.66
N THR A 359 29.55 30.61 -54.42
CA THR A 359 30.61 31.21 -55.25
C THR A 359 31.97 30.58 -54.94
N ALA A 360 32.87 30.53 -55.93
CA ALA A 360 34.20 29.94 -55.78
C ALA A 360 35.07 30.64 -54.71
N ALA A 361 34.79 31.92 -54.42
CA ALA A 361 35.45 32.66 -53.34
C ALA A 361 35.02 32.15 -51.97
N VAL A 362 33.71 31.89 -51.78
CA VAL A 362 33.15 31.38 -50.52
C VAL A 362 33.61 29.95 -50.25
N GLU A 363 33.76 29.10 -51.27
CA GLU A 363 34.31 27.75 -51.10
C GLU A 363 35.72 27.78 -50.49
N LYS A 364 36.60 28.65 -51.00
CA LYS A 364 37.96 28.82 -50.45
C LYS A 364 37.95 29.37 -49.03
N GLN A 365 37.03 30.29 -48.73
CA GLN A 365 36.87 30.83 -47.37
C GLN A 365 36.38 29.75 -46.39
N TRP A 366 35.41 28.93 -46.81
CA TRP A 366 34.89 27.80 -46.06
C TRP A 366 35.98 26.80 -45.69
N ASP A 367 36.78 26.34 -46.67
CA ASP A 367 37.86 25.38 -46.43
C ASP A 367 38.94 25.93 -45.48
N ALA A 368 39.31 27.20 -45.64
CA ALA A 368 40.28 27.87 -44.79
C ALA A 368 39.78 28.03 -43.35
N ALA A 369 38.51 28.41 -43.18
CA ALA A 369 37.87 28.56 -41.87
C ALA A 369 37.68 27.22 -41.16
N LEU A 370 37.25 26.17 -41.88
CA LEU A 370 37.14 24.82 -41.35
C LEU A 370 38.48 24.27 -40.88
N SER A 371 39.55 24.50 -41.67
CA SER A 371 40.91 24.16 -41.28
C SER A 371 41.43 24.96 -40.08
N ALA A 372 40.99 26.20 -39.91
CA ALA A 372 41.32 27.02 -38.73
C ALA A 372 40.56 26.53 -37.48
N PHE A 373 39.28 26.20 -37.62
CA PHE A 373 38.44 25.67 -36.54
C PHE A 373 39.06 24.39 -35.96
N TYR A 374 39.38 23.40 -36.80
CA TYR A 374 39.96 22.15 -36.32
C TYR A 374 41.35 22.32 -35.69
N ARG A 375 42.20 23.21 -36.23
CA ARG A 375 43.49 23.54 -35.61
C ARG A 375 43.35 24.18 -34.22
N ARG A 376 42.33 25.02 -34.01
CA ARG A 376 42.02 25.61 -32.69
C ARG A 376 41.45 24.56 -31.73
N LEU A 377 40.75 23.54 -32.25
CA LEU A 377 40.12 22.48 -31.46
C LEU A 377 41.12 21.38 -31.03
N GLU A 378 42.14 21.07 -31.84
CA GLU A 378 43.09 19.97 -31.62
C GLU A 378 43.66 19.87 -30.18
N PRO A 379 44.12 20.96 -29.52
CA PRO A 379 44.58 20.88 -28.12
C PRO A 379 43.50 20.45 -27.12
N VAL A 380 42.23 20.78 -27.40
CA VAL A 380 41.07 20.36 -26.61
C VAL A 380 40.73 18.91 -26.91
N GLU A 381 40.87 18.46 -28.16
CA GLU A 381 40.66 17.05 -28.55
C GLU A 381 41.55 16.08 -27.75
N HIS A 382 42.83 16.42 -27.52
CA HIS A 382 43.73 15.63 -26.66
C HIS A 382 43.24 15.50 -25.22
N ARG A 383 42.69 16.57 -24.64
CA ARG A 383 42.11 16.54 -23.28
C ARG A 383 40.83 15.72 -23.22
N CYS A 384 39.98 15.89 -24.23
CA CYS A 384 38.77 15.09 -24.39
C CYS A 384 39.10 13.60 -24.54
N ALA A 385 40.18 13.25 -25.25
CA ALA A 385 40.64 11.86 -25.35
C ALA A 385 41.03 11.29 -23.97
N ALA A 386 41.76 12.05 -23.14
CA ALA A 386 42.07 11.63 -21.77
C ALA A 386 40.81 11.46 -20.90
N ALA A 387 39.89 12.43 -20.93
CA ALA A 387 38.63 12.35 -20.19
C ALA A 387 37.73 11.20 -20.66
N LEU A 388 37.69 10.92 -21.97
CA LEU A 388 36.99 9.75 -22.51
C LEU A 388 37.66 8.44 -22.10
N ARG A 389 39.00 8.40 -22.01
CA ARG A 389 39.73 7.21 -21.53
C ARG A 389 39.31 6.86 -20.11
N ASP A 390 39.25 7.85 -19.22
CA ASP A 390 38.76 7.67 -17.85
C ASP A 390 37.28 7.26 -17.84
N PHE A 391 36.45 7.89 -18.68
CA PHE A 391 35.04 7.55 -18.85
C PHE A 391 34.83 6.08 -19.25
N PHE A 392 35.61 5.57 -20.21
CA PHE A 392 35.59 4.16 -20.64
C PHE A 392 36.12 3.23 -19.54
N GLY A 393 37.16 3.64 -18.82
CA GLY A 393 37.72 2.87 -17.69
C GLY A 393 36.72 2.67 -16.56
N GLU A 394 36.03 3.73 -16.13
CA GLU A 394 35.02 3.68 -15.07
C GLU A 394 33.79 2.83 -15.46
N ARG A 395 33.45 2.83 -16.75
CA ARG A 395 32.21 2.22 -17.28
C ARG A 395 32.43 0.92 -18.04
N GLY A 396 33.66 0.41 -18.13
CA GLY A 396 34.00 -0.77 -18.94
C GLY A 396 33.28 -2.06 -18.53
N ASN A 397 32.83 -2.14 -17.27
CA ASN A 397 32.08 -3.28 -16.74
C ASN A 397 30.56 -3.20 -16.96
N LEU A 398 30.05 -2.10 -17.53
CA LEU A 398 28.63 -1.98 -17.83
C LEU A 398 28.19 -3.01 -18.88
N ALA A 399 26.93 -3.41 -18.81
CA ALA A 399 26.33 -4.29 -19.80
C ALA A 399 26.44 -3.66 -21.21
N PRO A 400 26.57 -4.48 -22.28
CA PRO A 400 26.79 -3.98 -23.64
C PRO A 400 25.78 -2.90 -24.07
N GLN A 401 24.49 -3.02 -23.72
CA GLN A 401 23.50 -1.98 -24.05
C GLN A 401 23.78 -0.64 -23.36
N THR A 402 24.06 -0.70 -22.06
CA THR A 402 24.20 0.50 -21.23
C THR A 402 25.41 1.30 -21.66
N ILE A 403 26.54 0.64 -21.92
CA ILE A 403 27.74 1.33 -22.41
C ILE A 403 27.52 1.91 -23.81
N LEU A 404 26.83 1.21 -24.72
CA LEU A 404 26.55 1.73 -26.06
C LEU A 404 25.67 2.99 -26.03
N ASN A 405 24.63 3.02 -25.20
CA ASN A 405 23.77 4.20 -25.05
C ASN A 405 24.52 5.41 -24.48
N GLU A 406 25.45 5.18 -23.56
CA GLU A 406 26.29 6.23 -22.99
C GLU A 406 27.33 6.74 -24.02
N VAL A 407 27.90 5.85 -24.83
CA VAL A 407 28.90 6.20 -25.85
C VAL A 407 28.30 6.94 -27.06
N VAL A 408 27.06 6.62 -27.44
CA VAL A 408 26.35 7.30 -28.54
C VAL A 408 26.21 8.81 -28.28
N LYS A 409 26.20 9.24 -27.02
CA LYS A 409 26.18 10.67 -26.66
C LYS A 409 27.41 11.42 -27.15
N PHE A 410 28.57 10.76 -27.24
CA PHE A 410 29.86 11.37 -27.65
C PHE A 410 30.29 10.94 -29.05
N ARG A 411 29.32 10.66 -29.93
CA ARG A 411 29.54 10.08 -31.26
C ARG A 411 30.40 10.95 -32.18
N GLN A 412 30.26 12.28 -32.13
CA GLN A 412 31.03 13.17 -33.00
C GLN A 412 32.47 13.30 -32.50
N LEU A 413 32.66 13.33 -31.18
CA LEU A 413 33.95 13.45 -30.52
C LEU A 413 34.81 12.21 -30.73
N ILE A 414 34.24 11.01 -30.59
CA ILE A 414 34.97 9.73 -30.77
C ILE A 414 35.47 9.55 -32.21
N ARG A 415 34.76 10.11 -33.20
CA ARG A 415 35.16 10.09 -34.62
C ARG A 415 36.31 11.02 -34.95
N ARG A 416 36.68 11.94 -34.05
CA ARG A 416 37.73 12.92 -34.33
C ARG A 416 39.08 12.23 -34.50
N PRO A 417 39.88 12.57 -35.53
CA PRO A 417 41.12 11.84 -35.83
C PRO A 417 42.11 11.75 -34.66
N VAL A 418 42.19 12.79 -33.82
CA VAL A 418 43.07 12.80 -32.64
C VAL A 418 42.54 11.85 -31.57
N VAL A 419 41.26 11.99 -31.21
CA VAL A 419 40.57 11.14 -30.22
C VAL A 419 40.56 9.67 -30.65
N ALA A 420 40.22 9.40 -31.91
CA ALA A 420 40.17 8.07 -32.51
C ALA A 420 41.52 7.33 -32.45
N LYS A 421 42.64 8.07 -32.63
CA LYS A 421 44.00 7.53 -32.54
C LYS A 421 44.44 7.28 -31.10
N GLU A 422 43.96 8.08 -30.16
CA GLU A 422 44.31 7.94 -28.73
C GLU A 422 43.46 6.91 -27.98
N LEU A 423 42.28 6.57 -28.49
CA LEU A 423 41.31 5.65 -27.87
C LEU A 423 41.19 4.32 -28.63
N VAL A 424 42.23 3.87 -29.33
CA VAL A 424 42.16 2.64 -30.14
C VAL A 424 41.77 1.44 -29.27
N SER A 425 42.41 1.26 -28.11
CA SER A 425 42.11 0.16 -27.18
C SER A 425 40.68 0.16 -26.66
N GLU A 426 40.16 1.32 -26.31
CA GLU A 426 38.82 1.52 -25.76
C GLU A 426 37.76 1.31 -26.84
N ARG A 427 38.03 1.75 -28.07
CA ARG A 427 37.18 1.54 -29.24
C ARG A 427 37.16 0.07 -29.68
N ASP A 428 38.29 -0.64 -29.61
CA ASP A 428 38.36 -2.08 -29.81
C ASP A 428 37.57 -2.84 -28.72
N ALA A 429 37.65 -2.40 -27.46
CA ALA A 429 36.85 -2.96 -26.37
C ALA A 429 35.33 -2.74 -26.59
N LEU A 430 34.93 -1.58 -27.10
CA LEU A 430 33.55 -1.30 -27.49
C LEU A 430 33.08 -2.20 -28.65
N LEU A 431 33.94 -2.41 -29.64
CA LEU A 431 33.67 -3.34 -30.73
C LEU A 431 33.52 -4.79 -30.23
N ALA A 432 34.33 -5.20 -29.24
CA ALA A 432 34.19 -6.50 -28.59
C ALA A 432 32.83 -6.62 -27.86
N LYS A 433 32.37 -5.56 -27.19
CA LYS A 433 31.04 -5.50 -26.56
C LYS A 433 29.90 -5.57 -27.59
N LEU A 434 30.05 -4.93 -28.76
CA LEU A 434 29.11 -5.07 -29.88
C LEU A 434 29.07 -6.50 -30.43
N ASN A 435 30.23 -7.15 -30.56
CA ASN A 435 30.30 -8.56 -30.95
C ASN A 435 29.64 -9.49 -29.92
N GLU A 436 29.93 -9.32 -28.62
CA GLU A 436 29.30 -10.07 -27.51
C GLU A 436 27.77 -9.95 -27.57
N ARG A 437 27.28 -8.73 -27.82
CA ARG A 437 25.86 -8.45 -28.00
C ARG A 437 25.27 -9.17 -29.22
N LEU A 438 25.96 -9.12 -30.36
CA LEU A 438 25.51 -9.75 -31.60
C LEU A 438 25.44 -11.28 -31.44
N GLN A 439 26.42 -11.88 -30.76
CA GLN A 439 26.40 -13.31 -30.44
C GLN A 439 25.25 -13.67 -29.50
N GLY A 440 24.94 -12.81 -28.51
CA GLY A 440 23.75 -13.00 -27.67
C GLY A 440 22.44 -12.98 -28.47
N ILE A 441 22.30 -12.05 -29.42
CA ILE A 441 21.15 -11.97 -30.33
C ILE A 441 21.09 -13.21 -31.24
N ARG A 442 22.23 -13.70 -31.72
CA ARG A 442 22.31 -14.90 -32.54
C ARG A 442 21.86 -16.15 -31.77
N LEU A 443 22.35 -16.33 -30.54
CA LEU A 443 21.91 -17.44 -29.68
C LEU A 443 20.41 -17.35 -29.34
N GLU A 444 19.89 -16.14 -29.10
CA GLU A 444 18.45 -15.89 -28.91
C GLU A 444 17.65 -16.34 -30.16
N PHE A 445 18.16 -16.01 -31.36
CA PHE A 445 17.55 -16.40 -32.63
C PHE A 445 17.58 -17.92 -32.84
N GLU A 446 18.74 -18.57 -32.70
CA GLU A 446 18.92 -20.00 -32.91
C GLU A 446 18.08 -20.84 -31.93
N HIS A 447 18.13 -20.51 -30.63
CA HIS A 447 17.35 -21.23 -29.61
C HIS A 447 15.85 -21.21 -29.88
N ARG A 448 15.32 -20.05 -30.29
CA ARG A 448 13.87 -19.87 -30.54
C ARG A 448 13.44 -20.30 -31.94
N ALA A 449 14.35 -20.35 -32.90
CA ALA A 449 14.08 -20.91 -34.23
C ALA A 449 14.02 -22.45 -34.19
N GLU A 450 14.83 -23.10 -33.34
CA GLU A 450 14.86 -24.56 -33.19
C GLU A 450 13.77 -25.13 -32.27
N SER A 451 13.20 -24.33 -31.37
CA SER A 451 12.13 -24.77 -30.46
C SER A 451 10.77 -24.85 -31.17
N THR A 452 10.60 -25.89 -31.98
CA THR A 452 9.33 -26.36 -32.56
C THR A 452 8.40 -27.07 -31.56
N GLU A 453 8.55 -26.85 -30.24
CA GLU A 453 7.68 -27.48 -29.23
C GLU A 453 6.48 -26.59 -28.90
N ASP A 454 5.31 -27.24 -28.80
CA ASP A 454 4.00 -26.67 -28.50
C ASP A 454 4.04 -25.53 -27.47
N ASP A 455 3.26 -24.48 -27.71
CA ASP A 455 2.97 -23.28 -26.89
C ASP A 455 2.70 -23.54 -25.37
N LEU A 456 2.65 -24.81 -24.94
CA LEU A 456 2.35 -25.27 -23.59
C LEU A 456 3.57 -25.26 -22.64
N PHE A 457 4.81 -25.22 -23.13
CA PHE A 457 6.02 -25.30 -22.28
C PHE A 457 7.14 -24.28 -22.59
N LEU A 458 6.78 -23.04 -22.96
CA LEU A 458 7.78 -21.96 -22.99
C LEU A 458 8.25 -21.62 -21.56
N GLU A 459 9.57 -21.61 -21.35
CA GLU A 459 10.20 -21.20 -20.10
C GLU A 459 9.81 -19.74 -19.75
N ASP A 460 9.81 -19.39 -18.45
CA ASP A 460 9.36 -18.06 -17.97
C ASP A 460 10.19 -16.88 -18.54
N GLU A 461 11.37 -17.14 -19.10
CA GLU A 461 12.21 -16.16 -19.82
C GLU A 461 11.63 -15.84 -21.21
N ASP A 462 11.20 -16.85 -21.99
CA ASP A 462 10.62 -16.67 -23.34
C ASP A 462 9.27 -15.95 -23.31
N ARG A 463 8.51 -16.12 -22.22
CA ARG A 463 7.27 -15.39 -21.98
C ARG A 463 7.46 -13.88 -21.83
N ARG A 464 8.63 -13.41 -21.39
CA ARG A 464 8.93 -11.97 -21.27
C ARG A 464 9.29 -11.32 -22.61
N CYS A 465 9.76 -12.11 -23.58
CA CYS A 465 10.07 -11.65 -24.94
C CYS A 465 8.82 -11.61 -25.85
N GLN A 466 7.65 -12.05 -25.39
CA GLN A 466 6.40 -11.88 -26.12
C GLN A 466 5.90 -10.44 -25.97
N THR A 467 5.83 -9.70 -27.08
CA THR A 467 5.30 -8.33 -27.11
C THR A 467 3.79 -8.29 -26.84
N GLY A 468 3.09 -9.43 -26.85
CA GLY A 468 1.69 -9.54 -26.44
C GLY A 468 1.28 -10.93 -25.97
N ARG A 469 0.91 -11.06 -24.68
CA ARG A 469 0.40 -12.30 -24.04
C ARG A 469 -0.91 -12.84 -24.66
N PHE A 470 -1.58 -12.04 -25.48
CA PHE A 470 -2.87 -12.36 -26.11
C PHE A 470 -2.83 -12.37 -27.65
N MET A 471 -1.63 -12.34 -28.21
CA MET A 471 -1.41 -12.40 -29.65
C MET A 471 -1.22 -13.86 -30.09
N PRO A 472 -1.69 -14.25 -31.28
CA PRO A 472 -1.42 -15.58 -31.84
C PRO A 472 0.08 -15.83 -31.96
N GLY A 473 0.52 -17.07 -31.74
CA GLY A 473 1.94 -17.46 -31.68
C GLY A 473 2.73 -17.04 -32.91
N VAL A 474 2.17 -17.27 -34.12
CA VAL A 474 2.80 -16.86 -35.40
C VAL A 474 3.07 -15.36 -35.45
N VAL A 475 2.16 -14.54 -34.93
CA VAL A 475 2.30 -13.08 -34.92
C VAL A 475 3.36 -12.64 -33.91
N ASN A 476 3.40 -13.28 -32.75
CA ASN A 476 4.44 -13.01 -31.75
C ASN A 476 5.84 -13.35 -32.28
N ASN A 477 5.98 -14.44 -33.05
CA ASN A 477 7.24 -14.80 -33.69
C ASN A 477 7.65 -13.78 -34.77
N MET A 478 6.70 -13.36 -35.61
CA MET A 478 6.92 -12.34 -36.64
C MET A 478 7.38 -10.98 -36.05
N ILE A 479 6.71 -10.51 -35.00
CA ILE A 479 7.06 -9.25 -34.33
C ILE A 479 8.46 -9.34 -33.71
N TRP A 480 8.76 -10.46 -33.06
CA TRP A 480 10.06 -10.71 -32.45
C TRP A 480 11.20 -10.67 -33.47
N LEU A 481 11.03 -11.33 -34.63
CA LEU A 481 12.04 -11.30 -35.70
C LEU A 481 12.31 -9.88 -36.20
N ARG A 482 11.28 -9.05 -36.36
CA ARG A 482 11.45 -7.65 -36.77
C ARG A 482 12.14 -6.79 -35.70
N GLN A 483 11.89 -7.07 -34.43
CA GLN A 483 12.61 -6.42 -33.33
C GLN A 483 14.08 -6.84 -33.29
N LEU A 484 14.38 -8.13 -33.51
CA LEU A 484 15.76 -8.60 -33.65
C LEU A 484 16.47 -7.91 -34.81
N ARG A 485 15.83 -7.91 -35.99
CA ARG A 485 16.32 -7.21 -37.17
C ARG A 485 16.64 -5.74 -36.89
N GLY A 486 15.70 -5.00 -36.30
CA GLY A 486 15.92 -3.59 -35.93
C GLY A 486 17.11 -3.40 -34.98
N ARG A 487 17.24 -4.26 -33.95
CA ARG A 487 18.39 -4.24 -33.03
C ARG A 487 19.72 -4.43 -33.76
N VAL A 488 19.79 -5.37 -34.71
CA VAL A 488 21.00 -5.64 -35.48
C VAL A 488 21.32 -4.50 -36.46
N GLU A 489 20.31 -3.96 -37.15
CA GLU A 489 20.47 -2.80 -38.06
C GLU A 489 21.01 -1.56 -37.32
N GLU A 490 20.50 -1.29 -36.11
CA GLU A 490 21.02 -0.20 -35.25
C GLU A 490 22.49 -0.41 -34.87
N MET A 491 22.88 -1.64 -34.53
CA MET A 491 24.27 -1.98 -34.19
C MET A 491 25.20 -1.83 -35.39
N ILE A 492 24.78 -2.25 -36.59
CA ILE A 492 25.51 -2.04 -37.85
C ILE A 492 25.70 -0.54 -38.09
N LYS A 493 24.62 0.25 -37.97
CA LYS A 493 24.68 1.70 -38.14
C LYS A 493 25.65 2.34 -37.16
N MET A 494 25.63 1.91 -35.89
CA MET A 494 26.57 2.38 -34.87
C MET A 494 28.01 2.05 -35.24
N CYS A 495 28.31 0.79 -35.58
CA CYS A 495 29.66 0.33 -35.93
C CYS A 495 30.20 1.03 -37.17
N LYS A 496 29.41 1.10 -38.26
CA LYS A 496 29.79 1.81 -39.50
C LYS A 496 30.13 3.27 -39.24
N SER A 497 29.48 3.86 -38.24
CA SER A 497 29.64 5.27 -37.94
C SER A 497 30.77 5.58 -36.97
N LEU A 498 31.08 4.70 -36.00
CA LEU A 498 32.03 4.98 -34.92
C LEU A 498 33.35 4.21 -35.02
N LEU A 499 33.37 3.04 -35.66
CA LEU A 499 34.41 2.03 -35.48
C LEU A 499 34.95 1.46 -36.80
N LEU A 500 34.46 1.91 -37.95
CA LEU A 500 34.74 1.29 -39.26
C LEU A 500 36.22 1.32 -39.69
N ASP A 501 37.00 2.24 -39.13
CA ASP A 501 38.45 2.37 -39.30
C ASP A 501 39.25 1.29 -38.55
N LEU A 502 38.65 0.57 -37.61
CA LEU A 502 39.27 -0.57 -36.92
C LEU A 502 39.31 -1.80 -37.83
N GLN A 503 40.33 -2.65 -37.66
CA GLN A 503 40.54 -3.83 -38.51
C GLN A 503 39.38 -4.83 -38.41
N ASN A 504 38.90 -5.10 -37.18
CA ASN A 504 37.87 -6.12 -36.91
C ASN A 504 36.44 -5.61 -37.14
N ALA A 505 36.23 -4.31 -37.38
CA ALA A 505 34.89 -3.75 -37.54
C ALA A 505 34.19 -4.25 -38.82
N ARG A 506 34.96 -4.58 -39.86
CA ARG A 506 34.43 -5.16 -41.09
C ARG A 506 33.90 -6.58 -40.88
N GLU A 507 34.58 -7.37 -40.05
CA GLU A 507 34.14 -8.73 -39.70
C GLU A 507 32.84 -8.70 -38.90
N PHE A 508 32.71 -7.76 -37.95
CA PHE A 508 31.45 -7.53 -37.23
C PHE A 508 30.29 -7.20 -38.18
N VAL A 509 30.50 -6.26 -39.12
CA VAL A 509 29.46 -5.86 -40.08
C VAL A 509 29.05 -7.05 -40.96
N LEU A 510 30.01 -7.83 -41.45
CA LEU A 510 29.72 -9.03 -42.23
C LEU A 510 28.90 -10.05 -41.42
N ALA A 511 29.30 -10.34 -40.18
CA ALA A 511 28.57 -11.27 -39.31
C ALA A 511 27.14 -10.79 -39.00
N ALA A 512 26.97 -9.48 -38.81
CA ALA A 512 25.67 -8.88 -38.56
C ALA A 512 24.77 -8.89 -39.81
N ASP A 513 25.33 -8.61 -40.99
CA ASP A 513 24.63 -8.70 -42.27
C ASP A 513 24.20 -10.16 -42.56
N THR A 514 25.04 -11.16 -42.26
CA THR A 514 24.66 -12.59 -42.36
C THR A 514 23.50 -12.95 -41.43
N LEU A 515 23.51 -12.49 -40.17
CA LEU A 515 22.40 -12.73 -39.25
C LEU A 515 21.09 -12.06 -39.75
N LEU A 516 21.18 -10.88 -40.38
CA LEU A 516 20.02 -10.22 -40.98
C LEU A 516 19.43 -11.02 -42.15
N GLU A 517 20.27 -11.64 -42.98
CA GLU A 517 19.83 -12.55 -44.05
C GLU A 517 19.13 -13.79 -43.47
N GLU A 518 19.73 -14.45 -42.46
CA GLU A 518 19.14 -15.61 -41.77
C GLU A 518 17.77 -15.28 -41.13
N ILE A 519 17.66 -14.13 -40.45
CA ILE A 519 16.39 -13.65 -39.87
C ILE A 519 15.35 -13.39 -40.97
N GLY A 520 15.77 -12.82 -42.11
CA GLY A 520 14.88 -12.53 -43.24
C GLY A 520 14.34 -13.78 -43.93
N ASP A 521 15.18 -14.80 -44.09
CA ASP A 521 14.78 -16.09 -44.66
C ASP A 521 13.77 -16.81 -43.76
N TYR A 522 13.99 -16.80 -42.44
CA TYR A 522 13.05 -17.37 -41.48
C TYR A 522 11.73 -16.58 -41.38
N GLU A 523 11.77 -15.24 -41.50
CA GLU A 523 10.56 -14.40 -41.62
C GLU A 523 9.69 -14.85 -42.80
N LEU A 524 10.32 -15.10 -43.96
CA LEU A 524 9.64 -15.55 -45.16
C LEU A 524 9.08 -16.97 -45.02
N GLU A 525 9.81 -17.88 -44.39
CA GLU A 525 9.38 -19.26 -44.15
C GLU A 525 8.15 -19.33 -43.22
N LEU A 526 8.18 -18.62 -42.09
CA LEU A 526 7.04 -18.52 -41.17
C LEU A 526 5.79 -17.98 -41.85
N TYR A 527 5.94 -16.94 -42.69
CA TYR A 527 4.82 -16.38 -43.43
C TYR A 527 4.24 -17.40 -44.42
N LYS A 528 5.08 -18.17 -45.13
CA LYS A 528 4.63 -19.23 -46.04
C LYS A 528 3.92 -20.36 -45.29
N HIS A 529 4.48 -20.81 -44.18
CA HIS A 529 3.90 -21.87 -43.35
C HIS A 529 2.53 -21.46 -42.80
N TRP A 530 2.40 -20.23 -42.31
CA TRP A 530 1.11 -19.67 -41.90
C TRP A 530 0.10 -19.62 -43.05
N ALA A 531 0.50 -19.16 -44.24
CA ALA A 531 -0.40 -19.09 -45.39
C ALA A 531 -0.93 -20.49 -45.77
N MET A 532 -0.06 -21.51 -45.77
CA MET A 532 -0.46 -22.90 -46.01
C MET A 532 -1.41 -23.43 -44.94
N ASP A 533 -1.11 -23.21 -43.65
CA ASP A 533 -1.95 -23.66 -42.53
C ASP A 533 -3.36 -23.05 -42.57
N VAL A 534 -3.48 -21.79 -42.99
CA VAL A 534 -4.78 -21.12 -43.16
C VAL A 534 -5.57 -21.68 -44.35
N GLU A 535 -4.88 -22.03 -45.44
CA GLU A 535 -5.50 -22.63 -46.63
C GLU A 535 -5.98 -24.07 -46.35
N ASP A 536 -5.15 -24.89 -45.71
CA ASP A 536 -5.46 -26.29 -45.33
C ASP A 536 -6.63 -26.37 -44.33
N ASN A 537 -6.74 -25.42 -43.40
CA ASN A 537 -7.80 -25.36 -42.39
C ASN A 537 -9.00 -24.48 -42.77
N SER A 538 -9.18 -24.17 -44.06
CA SER A 538 -10.26 -23.30 -44.56
C SER A 538 -11.66 -23.72 -44.07
N HIS A 539 -11.94 -25.02 -43.95
CA HIS A 539 -13.23 -25.55 -43.47
C HIS A 539 -13.56 -25.18 -42.01
N ALA A 540 -12.55 -25.05 -41.14
CA ALA A 540 -12.71 -24.64 -39.74
C ALA A 540 -12.73 -23.11 -39.55
N LEU A 541 -12.39 -22.37 -40.61
CA LEU A 541 -12.29 -20.92 -40.67
C LEU A 541 -13.52 -20.25 -41.28
N ILE A 542 -14.35 -20.99 -42.02
CA ILE A 542 -15.56 -20.47 -42.65
C ILE A 542 -16.72 -20.47 -41.65
N LEU A 543 -17.39 -19.31 -41.56
CA LEU A 543 -18.63 -19.18 -40.79
C LEU A 543 -19.77 -19.90 -41.54
N ASP A 544 -20.39 -20.91 -40.92
CA ASP A 544 -21.65 -21.47 -41.44
C ASP A 544 -22.79 -20.49 -41.19
N ALA A 545 -23.16 -19.74 -42.23
CA ALA A 545 -24.22 -18.75 -42.16
C ALA A 545 -25.61 -19.33 -41.84
N ASN A 546 -25.78 -20.66 -41.91
CA ASN A 546 -27.05 -21.36 -41.65
C ASN A 546 -27.15 -21.96 -40.25
N ALA A 547 -26.05 -21.99 -39.49
CA ALA A 547 -26.06 -22.47 -38.12
C ALA A 547 -26.82 -21.47 -37.20
N PRO A 548 -27.53 -21.98 -36.17
CA PRO A 548 -28.10 -21.12 -35.14
C PRO A 548 -27.00 -20.33 -34.40
N LEU A 549 -27.31 -19.13 -33.91
CA LEU A 549 -26.29 -18.29 -33.25
C LEU A 549 -25.67 -18.93 -32.00
N MET A 550 -26.47 -19.68 -31.22
CA MET A 550 -26.03 -20.40 -30.02
C MET A 550 -26.85 -21.66 -29.81
N ASP A 551 -26.23 -22.67 -29.21
CA ASP A 551 -26.86 -23.92 -28.76
C ASP A 551 -26.50 -24.21 -27.30
N ILE A 552 -27.33 -25.01 -26.63
CA ILE A 552 -27.06 -25.52 -25.28
C ILE A 552 -26.68 -26.99 -25.42
N ASP A 553 -25.45 -27.33 -25.03
CA ASP A 553 -24.95 -28.71 -25.00
C ASP A 553 -25.71 -29.57 -23.97
N ALA A 554 -25.64 -30.90 -24.08
CA ALA A 554 -26.24 -31.87 -23.16
C ALA A 554 -25.83 -31.64 -21.68
N ASN A 555 -24.70 -30.95 -21.45
CA ASN A 555 -24.21 -30.57 -20.13
C ASN A 555 -24.75 -29.22 -19.61
N GLY A 556 -25.65 -28.56 -20.34
CA GLY A 556 -26.19 -27.24 -20.00
C GLY A 556 -25.23 -26.07 -20.28
N ARG A 557 -24.18 -26.28 -21.09
CA ARG A 557 -23.22 -25.24 -21.49
C ARG A 557 -23.71 -24.52 -22.73
N VAL A 558 -23.56 -23.19 -22.75
CA VAL A 558 -23.88 -22.39 -23.92
C VAL A 558 -22.67 -22.37 -24.85
N GLU A 559 -22.86 -22.85 -26.08
CA GLU A 559 -21.86 -22.79 -27.17
C GLU A 559 -22.32 -21.84 -28.26
N VAL A 560 -21.37 -21.08 -28.81
CA VAL A 560 -21.61 -20.08 -29.86
C VAL A 560 -21.06 -20.62 -31.16
N ASN A 561 -21.89 -20.70 -32.19
CA ASN A 561 -21.49 -21.16 -33.53
C ASN A 561 -20.72 -20.08 -34.30
N TYR A 562 -19.60 -19.62 -33.71
CA TYR A 562 -18.62 -18.70 -34.29
C TYR A 562 -17.21 -19.27 -34.05
N PRO A 563 -16.49 -19.73 -35.09
CA PRO A 563 -15.22 -20.43 -34.91
C PRO A 563 -14.19 -19.59 -34.15
N GLU A 564 -13.49 -20.19 -33.18
CA GLU A 564 -12.43 -19.51 -32.41
C GLU A 564 -11.20 -19.23 -33.27
N ARG A 565 -10.85 -20.17 -34.15
CA ARG A 565 -9.75 -20.03 -35.10
C ARG A 565 -9.97 -18.87 -36.09
N LEU A 566 -11.23 -18.57 -36.46
CA LEU A 566 -11.57 -17.40 -37.28
C LEU A 566 -11.28 -16.07 -36.55
N VAL A 567 -11.52 -15.99 -35.23
CA VAL A 567 -11.15 -14.82 -34.41
C VAL A 567 -9.63 -14.61 -34.41
N GLN A 568 -8.86 -15.70 -34.29
CA GLN A 568 -7.40 -15.66 -34.35
C GLN A 568 -6.93 -15.17 -35.71
N LEU A 569 -7.45 -15.74 -36.81
CA LEU A 569 -7.10 -15.35 -38.18
C LEU A 569 -7.37 -13.86 -38.46
N ILE A 570 -8.52 -13.31 -38.02
CA ILE A 570 -8.84 -11.88 -38.19
C ILE A 570 -7.79 -10.99 -37.50
N ARG A 571 -7.28 -11.41 -36.33
CA ARG A 571 -6.22 -10.68 -35.61
C ARG A 571 -4.89 -10.80 -36.35
N GLU A 572 -4.51 -12.00 -36.76
CA GLU A 572 -3.28 -12.28 -37.53
C GLU A 572 -3.21 -11.41 -38.78
N VAL A 573 -4.27 -11.43 -39.60
CA VAL A 573 -4.36 -10.67 -40.85
C VAL A 573 -4.31 -9.16 -40.63
N ARG A 574 -4.97 -8.65 -39.59
CA ARG A 574 -4.87 -7.22 -39.23
C ARG A 574 -3.43 -6.82 -38.92
N ILE A 575 -2.71 -7.64 -38.16
CA ILE A 575 -1.36 -7.34 -37.71
C ILE A 575 -0.37 -7.50 -38.87
N PHE A 576 -0.48 -8.57 -39.66
CA PHE A 576 0.34 -8.77 -40.85
C PHE A 576 0.16 -7.67 -41.89
N ARG A 577 -1.07 -7.17 -42.07
CA ARG A 577 -1.30 -5.98 -42.90
C ARG A 577 -0.62 -4.73 -42.31
N GLY A 578 -0.69 -4.52 -41.01
CA GLY A 578 0.02 -3.43 -40.31
C GLY A 578 1.54 -3.54 -40.42
N LEU A 579 2.06 -4.76 -40.55
CA LEU A 579 3.47 -5.06 -40.81
C LEU A 579 3.83 -4.95 -42.31
N GLY A 580 2.90 -4.61 -43.20
CA GLY A 580 3.15 -4.47 -44.63
C GLY A 580 3.32 -5.79 -45.40
N LEU A 581 2.96 -6.93 -44.80
CA LEU A 581 2.92 -8.22 -45.49
C LEU A 581 1.71 -8.24 -46.43
N ARG A 582 1.90 -8.69 -47.67
CA ARG A 582 0.80 -8.87 -48.63
C ARG A 582 -0.02 -10.09 -48.19
N ILE A 583 -1.34 -10.04 -48.32
CA ILE A 583 -2.22 -11.15 -47.92
C ILE A 583 -2.90 -11.68 -49.18
N THR A 584 -2.97 -13.00 -49.31
CA THR A 584 -3.59 -13.63 -50.49
C THR A 584 -5.08 -13.31 -50.55
N GLY A 585 -5.63 -13.22 -51.77
CA GLY A 585 -7.03 -12.83 -51.98
C GLY A 585 -8.06 -13.85 -51.46
N GLU A 586 -7.64 -15.08 -51.18
CA GLU A 586 -8.47 -16.13 -50.58
C GLU A 586 -8.60 -15.93 -49.06
N ILE A 587 -7.49 -15.74 -48.36
CA ILE A 587 -7.47 -15.42 -46.93
C ILE A 587 -8.23 -14.12 -46.65
N GLN A 588 -8.04 -13.11 -47.52
CA GLN A 588 -8.74 -11.83 -47.37
C GLN A 588 -10.27 -12.01 -47.45
N ARG A 589 -10.77 -12.81 -48.39
CA ARG A 589 -12.22 -13.09 -48.51
C ARG A 589 -12.79 -13.79 -47.28
N MET A 590 -12.06 -14.76 -46.70
CA MET A 590 -12.47 -15.44 -45.46
C MET A 590 -12.56 -14.47 -44.29
N VAL A 591 -11.57 -13.58 -44.16
CA VAL A 591 -11.53 -12.56 -43.11
C VAL A 591 -12.63 -11.52 -43.29
N ASP A 592 -12.89 -11.06 -44.51
CA ASP A 592 -13.94 -10.06 -44.77
C ASP A 592 -15.33 -10.61 -44.41
N GLN A 593 -15.60 -11.88 -44.70
CA GLN A 593 -16.83 -12.56 -44.28
C GLN A 593 -16.91 -12.71 -42.74
N GLY A 594 -15.79 -13.05 -42.08
CA GLY A 594 -15.72 -13.16 -40.63
C GLY A 594 -15.87 -11.83 -39.89
N ILE A 595 -15.37 -10.73 -40.46
CA ILE A 595 -15.44 -9.38 -39.89
C ILE A 595 -16.89 -8.89 -39.81
N CYS A 596 -17.73 -9.18 -40.80
CA CYS A 596 -19.15 -8.78 -40.80
C CYS A 596 -19.90 -9.17 -39.52
N PHE A 597 -19.51 -10.30 -38.91
CA PHE A 597 -20.17 -10.84 -37.71
C PHE A 597 -19.28 -10.81 -36.46
N TYR A 598 -18.05 -10.29 -36.56
CA TYR A 598 -17.06 -10.32 -35.48
C TYR A 598 -17.56 -9.66 -34.18
N ARG A 599 -18.16 -8.46 -34.28
CA ARG A 599 -18.70 -7.75 -33.11
C ARG A 599 -19.76 -8.57 -32.38
N ASN A 600 -20.61 -9.23 -33.15
CA ASN A 600 -21.74 -10.00 -32.66
C ASN A 600 -21.27 -11.35 -32.09
N GLY A 601 -20.35 -12.04 -32.78
CA GLY A 601 -19.73 -13.29 -32.32
C GLY A 601 -18.93 -13.14 -31.04
N VAL A 602 -18.11 -12.09 -30.91
CA VAL A 602 -17.36 -11.81 -29.67
C VAL A 602 -18.30 -11.50 -28.51
N SER A 603 -19.35 -10.71 -28.75
CA SER A 603 -20.36 -10.39 -27.73
C SER A 603 -21.07 -11.65 -27.22
N LEU A 604 -21.46 -12.55 -28.12
CA LEU A 604 -22.08 -13.83 -27.76
C LEU A 604 -21.12 -14.73 -26.98
N LYS A 605 -19.86 -14.85 -27.41
CA LYS A 605 -18.85 -15.63 -26.69
C LYS A 605 -18.60 -15.11 -25.28
N GLN A 606 -18.55 -13.79 -25.11
CA GLN A 606 -18.40 -13.19 -23.78
C GLN A 606 -19.58 -13.53 -22.87
N ILE A 607 -20.81 -13.45 -23.40
CA ILE A 607 -22.02 -13.78 -22.62
C ILE A 607 -22.07 -15.27 -22.28
N ALA A 608 -21.77 -16.15 -23.24
CA ALA A 608 -21.69 -17.60 -23.04
C ALA A 608 -20.62 -17.97 -22.01
N SER A 609 -19.42 -17.40 -22.12
CA SER A 609 -18.35 -17.59 -21.15
C SER A 609 -18.75 -17.11 -19.75
N THR A 610 -19.41 -15.95 -19.64
CA THR A 610 -19.87 -15.41 -18.36
C THR A 610 -20.89 -16.35 -17.71
N TYR A 611 -21.85 -16.87 -18.47
CA TYR A 611 -22.82 -17.84 -17.96
C TYR A 611 -22.16 -19.18 -17.57
N ASN A 612 -21.30 -19.73 -18.42
CA ASN A 612 -20.60 -21.00 -18.19
C ASN A 612 -19.63 -20.91 -16.98
N SER A 613 -18.98 -19.76 -16.75
CA SER A 613 -18.15 -19.54 -15.57
C SER A 613 -18.99 -19.30 -14.31
N MET A 614 -20.16 -18.69 -14.45
CA MET A 614 -21.02 -18.34 -13.33
C MET A 614 -21.50 -19.56 -12.53
N THR A 615 -21.67 -20.73 -13.14
CA THR A 615 -22.00 -21.96 -12.40
C THR A 615 -20.97 -22.28 -11.31
N LYS A 616 -19.68 -21.91 -11.51
CA LYS A 616 -18.61 -22.06 -10.52
C LYS A 616 -18.63 -20.95 -9.46
N ASP A 617 -19.08 -19.75 -9.81
CA ASP A 617 -19.08 -18.56 -8.94
C ASP A 617 -20.30 -18.48 -8.00
N ILE A 618 -21.34 -19.28 -8.21
CA ILE A 618 -22.56 -19.27 -7.39
C ILE A 618 -22.31 -19.97 -6.04
N ILE A 619 -22.63 -19.29 -4.93
CA ILE A 619 -22.60 -19.89 -3.60
C ILE A 619 -23.66 -21.02 -3.54
N PRO A 620 -23.29 -22.26 -3.14
CA PRO A 620 -24.21 -23.39 -3.18
C PRO A 620 -25.54 -23.17 -2.44
N CYS A 621 -25.52 -22.54 -1.26
CA CYS A 621 -26.73 -22.31 -0.46
C CYS A 621 -27.65 -21.19 -1.00
N THR A 622 -27.18 -20.38 -1.97
CA THR A 622 -27.97 -19.32 -2.62
C THR A 622 -28.43 -19.70 -4.03
N ARG A 623 -28.12 -20.91 -4.53
CA ARG A 623 -28.46 -21.36 -5.89
C ARG A 623 -29.95 -21.22 -6.20
N ALA A 624 -30.83 -21.61 -5.27
CA ALA A 624 -32.28 -21.54 -5.45
C ALA A 624 -32.82 -20.09 -5.60
N MET A 625 -32.08 -19.10 -5.10
CA MET A 625 -32.44 -17.68 -5.16
C MET A 625 -32.13 -17.04 -6.53
N LEU A 626 -31.24 -17.67 -7.31
CA LEU A 626 -30.86 -17.24 -8.67
C LEU A 626 -31.64 -17.97 -9.77
N LEU A 627 -32.57 -18.86 -9.41
CA LEU A 627 -33.30 -19.69 -10.35
C LEU A 627 -34.17 -18.88 -11.32
N GLU A 628 -34.90 -17.86 -10.84
CA GLU A 628 -35.78 -17.03 -11.69
C GLU A 628 -34.99 -16.24 -12.76
N PRO A 629 -33.88 -15.54 -12.43
CA PRO A 629 -33.00 -14.94 -13.43
C PRO A 629 -32.31 -15.95 -14.38
N ALA A 630 -31.94 -17.14 -13.88
CA ALA A 630 -31.30 -18.18 -14.71
C ALA A 630 -32.28 -18.78 -15.74
N LEU A 631 -33.52 -19.09 -15.31
CA LEU A 631 -34.58 -19.54 -16.20
C LEU A 631 -34.96 -18.46 -17.21
N PHE A 632 -34.96 -17.18 -16.82
CA PHE A 632 -35.18 -16.07 -17.76
C PHE A 632 -34.12 -16.03 -18.87
N PHE A 633 -32.84 -16.27 -18.52
CA PHE A 633 -31.75 -16.37 -19.48
C PHE A 633 -31.90 -17.58 -20.41
N GLU A 634 -32.18 -18.77 -19.87
CA GLU A 634 -32.39 -20.01 -20.65
C GLU A 634 -33.63 -19.92 -21.56
N ASN A 635 -34.70 -19.29 -21.09
CA ASN A 635 -35.90 -19.05 -21.89
C ASN A 635 -35.61 -18.12 -23.07
N ILE A 636 -34.67 -17.17 -22.98
CA ILE A 636 -34.30 -16.34 -24.14
C ILE A 636 -33.61 -17.19 -25.22
N ILE A 637 -32.79 -18.15 -24.82
CA ILE A 637 -32.08 -19.06 -25.73
C ILE A 637 -33.06 -20.05 -26.37
N THR A 638 -33.97 -20.62 -25.57
CA THR A 638 -34.88 -21.70 -25.98
C THR A 638 -36.23 -21.23 -26.57
N ALA A 639 -36.76 -20.07 -26.16
CA ALA A 639 -38.04 -19.54 -26.68
C ALA A 639 -37.95 -18.99 -28.11
N SER A 640 -36.80 -19.07 -28.77
CA SER A 640 -36.64 -18.82 -30.22
C SER A 640 -37.18 -19.99 -31.07
N GLY A 641 -38.20 -20.69 -30.56
CA GLY A 641 -38.63 -22.02 -30.95
C GLY A 641 -39.49 -22.14 -32.22
N ASP A 642 -39.18 -21.41 -33.29
CA ASP A 642 -39.68 -21.76 -34.65
C ASP A 642 -38.93 -21.07 -35.80
N ARG A 643 -38.16 -20.01 -35.52
CA ARG A 643 -37.15 -19.44 -36.44
C ARG A 643 -35.82 -19.36 -35.72
N LYS A 644 -34.98 -20.39 -35.87
CA LYS A 644 -33.58 -20.34 -35.43
C LYS A 644 -32.92 -19.11 -36.06
N LEU A 645 -32.51 -18.15 -35.23
CA LEU A 645 -31.76 -16.99 -35.68
C LEU A 645 -30.43 -17.47 -36.24
N THR A 646 -30.15 -17.12 -37.49
CA THR A 646 -28.92 -17.48 -38.21
C THR A 646 -28.09 -16.23 -38.46
N TRP A 647 -26.82 -16.40 -38.82
CA TRP A 647 -25.93 -15.28 -39.13
C TRP A 647 -26.36 -14.48 -40.37
N ARG A 648 -27.39 -14.87 -41.11
CA ARG A 648 -27.86 -14.13 -42.31
C ARG A 648 -28.45 -12.75 -42.03
N ASN A 649 -29.04 -12.51 -40.85
CA ASN A 649 -29.66 -11.23 -40.51
C ASN A 649 -28.97 -10.54 -39.33
N VAL A 650 -28.18 -9.50 -39.62
CA VAL A 650 -27.39 -8.74 -38.64
C VAL A 650 -28.28 -8.04 -37.61
N GLU A 651 -29.40 -7.46 -38.02
CA GLU A 651 -30.28 -6.66 -37.14
C GLU A 651 -31.01 -7.54 -36.11
N ASP A 652 -31.50 -8.70 -36.55
CA ASP A 652 -32.16 -9.66 -35.67
C ASP A 652 -31.17 -10.28 -34.66
N ALA A 653 -29.93 -10.55 -35.09
CA ALA A 653 -28.85 -11.01 -34.22
C ALA A 653 -28.50 -9.97 -33.15
N GLU A 654 -28.43 -8.67 -33.49
CA GLU A 654 -28.14 -7.60 -32.54
C GLU A 654 -29.27 -7.42 -31.50
N ARG A 655 -30.53 -7.50 -31.92
CA ARG A 655 -31.67 -7.42 -31.00
C ARG A 655 -31.69 -8.60 -30.04
N PHE A 656 -31.35 -9.79 -30.51
CA PHE A 656 -31.21 -10.99 -29.69
C PHE A 656 -30.05 -10.86 -28.68
N ILE A 657 -28.87 -10.42 -29.13
CA ILE A 657 -27.70 -10.15 -28.27
C ILE A 657 -28.05 -9.11 -27.19
N GLY A 658 -28.80 -8.06 -27.54
CA GLY A 658 -29.24 -7.05 -26.59
C GLY A 658 -30.12 -7.63 -25.46
N LYS A 659 -31.10 -8.47 -25.79
CA LYS A 659 -31.95 -9.15 -24.80
C LYS A 659 -31.15 -10.10 -23.92
N LEU A 660 -30.27 -10.90 -24.52
CA LEU A 660 -29.42 -11.86 -23.83
C LEU A 660 -28.42 -11.17 -22.89
N ARG A 661 -27.83 -10.04 -23.33
CA ARG A 661 -26.93 -9.23 -22.51
C ARG A 661 -27.64 -8.70 -21.27
N THR A 662 -28.85 -8.16 -21.42
CA THR A 662 -29.65 -7.67 -20.28
C THR A 662 -29.98 -8.79 -19.29
N ALA A 663 -30.32 -9.98 -19.78
CA ALA A 663 -30.59 -11.14 -18.94
C ALA A 663 -29.33 -11.62 -18.19
N SER A 664 -28.20 -11.74 -18.89
CA SER A 664 -26.90 -12.10 -18.30
C SER A 664 -26.45 -11.09 -17.24
N GLN A 665 -26.62 -9.80 -17.52
CA GLN A 665 -26.28 -8.72 -16.58
C GLN A 665 -27.17 -8.77 -15.34
N SER A 666 -28.49 -8.95 -15.51
CA SER A 666 -29.44 -9.09 -14.39
C SER A 666 -29.09 -10.27 -13.48
N LEU A 667 -28.75 -11.42 -14.08
CA LEU A 667 -28.29 -12.61 -13.35
C LEU A 667 -26.97 -12.34 -12.60
N THR A 668 -25.99 -11.72 -13.27
CA THR A 668 -24.69 -11.37 -12.68
C THR A 668 -24.83 -10.38 -11.51
N ASP A 669 -25.66 -9.36 -11.66
CA ASP A 669 -25.90 -8.35 -10.63
C ASP A 669 -26.64 -8.95 -9.42
N ALA A 670 -27.59 -9.85 -9.66
CA ALA A 670 -28.24 -10.62 -8.62
C ALA A 670 -27.22 -11.46 -7.81
N ASN A 671 -26.32 -12.17 -8.49
CA ASN A 671 -25.27 -12.97 -7.82
C ASN A 671 -24.27 -12.10 -7.05
N ARG A 672 -23.82 -10.99 -7.63
CA ARG A 672 -22.94 -10.01 -6.93
C ARG A 672 -23.61 -9.42 -5.69
N ARG A 673 -24.92 -9.13 -5.76
CA ARG A 673 -25.68 -8.65 -4.61
C ARG A 673 -25.79 -9.72 -3.52
N LEU A 674 -26.00 -10.99 -3.90
CA LEU A 674 -26.01 -12.11 -2.95
C LEU A 674 -24.66 -12.32 -2.27
N HIS A 675 -23.54 -12.28 -3.01
CA HIS A 675 -22.20 -12.37 -2.44
C HIS A 675 -21.93 -11.25 -1.41
N ARG A 676 -22.30 -10.01 -1.74
CA ARG A 676 -22.18 -8.88 -0.80
C ARG A 676 -23.00 -9.09 0.46
N LEU A 677 -24.29 -9.42 0.32
CA LEU A 677 -25.17 -9.69 1.47
C LEU A 677 -24.66 -10.87 2.30
N HIS A 678 -24.18 -11.93 1.66
CA HIS A 678 -23.59 -13.09 2.34
C HIS A 678 -22.36 -12.69 3.16
N LYS A 679 -21.44 -11.91 2.59
CA LYS A 679 -20.25 -11.41 3.29
C LYS A 679 -20.58 -10.44 4.43
N GLU A 680 -21.59 -9.60 4.26
CA GLU A 680 -22.05 -8.70 5.33
C GLU A 680 -22.64 -9.49 6.51
N ILE A 681 -23.44 -10.53 6.24
CA ILE A 681 -23.99 -11.41 7.29
C ILE A 681 -22.86 -12.21 7.94
N GLU A 682 -21.91 -12.71 7.16
CA GLU A 682 -20.71 -13.41 7.66
C GLU A 682 -19.98 -12.57 8.72
N ALA A 683 -19.72 -11.29 8.41
CA ALA A 683 -19.06 -10.38 9.33
C ALA A 683 -19.84 -10.20 10.66
N ILE A 684 -21.17 -10.07 10.60
CA ILE A 684 -22.01 -9.96 11.79
C ILE A 684 -21.95 -11.25 12.62
N VAL A 685 -22.00 -12.42 11.97
CA VAL A 685 -21.95 -13.73 12.65
C VAL A 685 -20.59 -13.96 13.31
N VAL A 686 -19.49 -13.60 12.65
CA VAL A 686 -18.15 -13.66 13.26
C VAL A 686 -18.07 -12.76 14.50
N GLU A 687 -18.64 -11.56 14.43
CA GLU A 687 -18.68 -10.63 15.57
C GLU A 687 -19.58 -11.12 16.72
N LEU A 688 -20.49 -12.09 16.51
CA LEU A 688 -21.28 -12.69 17.59
C LEU A 688 -20.42 -13.56 18.52
N PHE A 689 -19.32 -14.14 18.04
CA PHE A 689 -18.41 -14.93 18.87
C PHE A 689 -17.67 -14.11 19.92
N SER A 690 -17.59 -12.78 19.76
CA SER A 690 -16.96 -11.88 20.74
C SER A 690 -17.95 -11.12 21.62
N VAL A 691 -19.27 -11.26 21.38
CA VAL A 691 -20.30 -10.59 22.17
C VAL A 691 -20.77 -11.53 23.27
N ASP A 692 -20.51 -11.16 24.51
CA ASP A 692 -20.93 -11.90 25.71
C ASP A 692 -22.46 -12.02 25.78
N LEU A 693 -22.95 -13.25 25.61
CA LEU A 693 -24.39 -13.56 25.65
C LEU A 693 -24.99 -13.42 27.06
N LEU A 694 -24.19 -13.64 28.11
CA LEU A 694 -24.63 -13.59 29.49
C LEU A 694 -24.80 -12.13 29.96
N ARG A 695 -23.83 -11.27 29.67
CA ARG A 695 -23.86 -9.86 30.11
C ARG A 695 -24.55 -8.91 29.13
N SER A 696 -24.50 -9.20 27.83
CA SER A 696 -24.96 -8.30 26.76
C SER A 696 -25.97 -8.97 25.82
N ARG A 697 -26.94 -9.68 26.39
CA ARG A 697 -27.98 -10.42 25.65
C ARG A 697 -28.72 -9.58 24.61
N GLU A 698 -29.13 -8.36 24.96
CA GLU A 698 -29.87 -7.47 24.05
C GLU A 698 -29.04 -7.11 22.82
N ARG A 699 -27.74 -6.83 22.99
CA ARG A 699 -26.82 -6.53 21.90
C ARG A 699 -26.62 -7.74 20.99
N TRP A 700 -26.48 -8.94 21.57
CA TRP A 700 -26.36 -10.19 20.81
C TRP A 700 -27.63 -10.45 19.98
N MET A 701 -28.81 -10.31 20.59
CA MET A 701 -30.10 -10.45 19.90
C MET A 701 -30.36 -9.36 18.84
N GLY A 702 -29.91 -8.13 19.08
CA GLY A 702 -30.01 -7.03 18.13
C GLY A 702 -29.27 -7.33 16.83
N LYS A 703 -28.09 -7.94 16.91
CA LYS A 703 -27.34 -8.37 15.72
C LYS A 703 -28.05 -9.48 14.94
N VAL A 704 -28.62 -10.47 15.63
CA VAL A 704 -29.44 -11.50 14.98
C VAL A 704 -30.66 -10.88 14.30
N HIS A 705 -31.27 -9.85 14.90
CA HIS A 705 -32.35 -9.09 14.26
C HIS A 705 -31.88 -8.35 13.01
N THR A 706 -30.71 -7.71 13.03
CA THR A 706 -30.12 -7.08 11.84
C THR A 706 -29.88 -8.09 10.71
N ILE A 707 -29.46 -9.33 11.03
CA ILE A 707 -29.32 -10.39 10.02
C ILE A 707 -30.68 -10.69 9.37
N ARG A 708 -31.74 -10.85 10.17
CA ARG A 708 -33.10 -11.09 9.66
C ARG A 708 -33.60 -9.95 8.78
N GLU A 709 -33.45 -8.71 9.25
CA GLU A 709 -33.84 -7.52 8.51
C GLU A 709 -33.12 -7.45 7.15
N LYS A 710 -31.81 -7.71 7.12
CA LYS A 710 -31.04 -7.77 5.87
C LYS A 710 -31.52 -8.85 4.91
N MET A 711 -31.93 -10.01 5.44
CA MET A 711 -32.51 -11.08 4.62
C MET A 711 -33.87 -10.68 4.04
N GLU A 712 -34.76 -10.11 4.85
CA GLU A 712 -36.10 -9.68 4.41
C GLU A 712 -36.04 -8.54 3.39
N MET A 713 -35.20 -7.53 3.64
CA MET A 713 -34.99 -6.38 2.74
C MET A 713 -34.27 -6.75 1.43
N SER A 714 -33.73 -7.97 1.32
CA SER A 714 -33.02 -8.39 0.11
C SER A 714 -33.96 -8.66 -1.07
N GLY A 715 -35.25 -8.96 -0.84
CA GLY A 715 -36.25 -9.14 -1.89
C GLY A 715 -36.05 -10.37 -2.78
N PHE A 716 -35.16 -11.30 -2.41
CA PHE A 716 -35.01 -12.58 -3.11
C PHE A 716 -36.08 -13.60 -2.67
N LYS A 717 -36.44 -14.54 -3.54
CA LYS A 717 -37.34 -15.66 -3.23
C LYS A 717 -36.53 -16.92 -2.92
N ASN A 718 -37.17 -17.98 -2.42
CA ASN A 718 -36.55 -19.29 -2.14
C ASN A 718 -35.35 -19.25 -1.19
N MET A 719 -35.51 -18.59 -0.03
CA MET A 719 -34.44 -18.37 0.94
C MET A 719 -34.17 -19.54 1.90
N GLU A 720 -34.94 -20.63 1.85
CA GLU A 720 -34.93 -21.67 2.89
C GLU A 720 -33.54 -22.29 3.12
N THR A 721 -32.83 -22.67 2.06
CA THR A 721 -31.45 -23.19 2.16
C THR A 721 -30.45 -22.16 2.68
N TRP A 722 -30.67 -20.88 2.38
CA TRP A 722 -29.78 -19.80 2.85
C TRP A 722 -30.02 -19.46 4.31
N LYS A 723 -31.29 -19.41 4.74
CA LYS A 723 -31.69 -19.26 6.15
C LYS A 723 -31.18 -20.42 7.00
N LEU A 724 -31.33 -21.66 6.52
CA LEU A 724 -30.81 -22.85 7.19
C LEU A 724 -29.29 -22.80 7.37
N PHE A 725 -28.54 -22.41 6.33
CA PHE A 725 -27.09 -22.25 6.41
C PHE A 725 -26.68 -21.29 7.52
N TRP A 726 -27.34 -20.13 7.60
CA TRP A 726 -27.04 -19.13 8.62
C TRP A 726 -27.51 -19.53 10.01
N ASP A 727 -28.63 -20.24 10.15
CA ASP A 727 -29.05 -20.80 11.43
C ASP A 727 -28.03 -21.77 12.01
N VAL A 728 -27.40 -22.60 11.16
CA VAL A 728 -26.31 -23.48 11.59
C VAL A 728 -25.08 -22.69 12.05
N GLN A 729 -24.75 -21.55 11.43
CA GLN A 729 -23.63 -20.72 11.92
C GLN A 729 -23.99 -19.96 13.20
N LEU A 730 -25.22 -19.44 13.29
CA LEU A 730 -25.75 -18.82 14.51
C LEU A 730 -25.77 -19.81 15.67
N TYR A 731 -26.07 -21.08 15.41
CA TYR A 731 -25.99 -22.15 16.41
C TYR A 731 -24.60 -22.26 17.01
N LYS A 732 -23.56 -22.30 16.17
CA LYS A 732 -22.16 -22.40 16.65
C LYS A 732 -21.76 -21.18 17.48
N ALA A 733 -22.13 -19.97 17.02
CA ALA A 733 -21.85 -18.74 17.75
C ALA A 733 -22.57 -18.70 19.10
N MET A 734 -23.84 -19.11 19.12
CA MET A 734 -24.65 -19.17 20.33
C MET A 734 -24.16 -20.26 21.29
N GLU A 735 -23.81 -21.44 20.79
CA GLU A 735 -23.31 -22.56 21.61
C GLU A 735 -22.01 -22.20 22.31
N TYR A 736 -21.06 -21.60 21.59
CA TYR A 736 -19.81 -21.13 22.16
C TYR A 736 -20.05 -20.11 23.30
N GLN A 737 -20.88 -19.10 23.04
CA GLN A 737 -21.22 -18.10 24.05
C GLN A 737 -22.05 -18.66 25.21
N TYR A 738 -22.89 -19.66 24.95
CA TYR A 738 -23.68 -20.35 25.96
C TYR A 738 -22.78 -21.17 26.89
N GLN A 739 -21.79 -21.90 26.36
CA GLN A 739 -20.81 -22.64 27.15
C GLN A 739 -20.00 -21.71 28.07
N LEU A 740 -19.43 -20.62 27.52
CA LEU A 740 -18.70 -19.62 28.31
C LEU A 740 -19.59 -18.95 29.37
N GLY A 741 -20.84 -18.66 29.01
CA GLY A 741 -21.82 -18.11 29.92
C GLY A 741 -22.17 -19.08 31.05
N LEU A 742 -22.26 -20.39 30.79
CA LEU A 742 -22.52 -21.41 31.83
C LEU A 742 -21.35 -21.50 32.82
N GLU A 743 -20.10 -21.42 32.37
CA GLU A 743 -18.92 -21.47 33.26
C GLU A 743 -18.85 -20.24 34.19
N SER A 744 -19.08 -19.05 33.66
CA SER A 744 -18.99 -17.78 34.39
C SER A 744 -20.30 -17.33 35.05
N LEU A 745 -21.37 -18.12 34.93
CA LEU A 745 -22.71 -17.77 35.35
C LEU A 745 -22.79 -17.36 36.83
N HIS A 746 -22.02 -18.04 37.67
CA HIS A 746 -21.97 -17.84 39.11
C HIS A 746 -21.37 -16.48 39.53
N GLU A 747 -20.56 -15.86 38.68
CA GLU A 747 -19.92 -14.56 38.94
C GLU A 747 -20.86 -13.38 38.69
N VAL A 748 -21.81 -13.55 37.76
CA VAL A 748 -22.69 -12.48 37.27
C VAL A 748 -24.02 -12.43 38.04
N VAL A 749 -24.30 -13.43 38.89
CA VAL A 749 -25.52 -13.42 39.72
C VAL A 749 -25.50 -12.24 40.68
N ALA A 750 -26.51 -11.38 40.58
CA ALA A 750 -26.66 -10.22 41.46
C ALA A 750 -26.64 -10.62 42.94
N GLU A 751 -26.04 -9.75 43.76
CA GLU A 751 -25.90 -9.98 45.19
C GLU A 751 -27.27 -10.15 45.88
N MET A 752 -27.41 -11.17 46.71
CA MET A 752 -28.56 -11.42 47.58
C MET A 752 -28.15 -11.19 49.03
N LYS A 753 -28.96 -10.45 49.79
CA LYS A 753 -28.67 -10.13 51.19
C LYS A 753 -29.60 -10.93 52.10
N ALA A 754 -29.07 -11.45 53.19
CA ALA A 754 -29.85 -12.15 54.20
C ALA A 754 -29.29 -11.87 55.61
N ASP A 755 -30.19 -11.77 56.58
CA ASP A 755 -29.82 -11.56 57.98
C ASP A 755 -29.77 -12.91 58.71
N ILE A 756 -28.75 -13.11 59.54
CA ILE A 756 -28.69 -14.22 60.49
C ILE A 756 -29.43 -13.77 61.74
N VAL A 757 -30.53 -14.45 62.05
CA VAL A 757 -31.42 -14.15 63.17
C VAL A 757 -31.55 -15.34 64.10
N TYR A 758 -31.84 -15.07 65.38
CA TYR A 758 -32.17 -16.12 66.33
C TYR A 758 -33.63 -16.54 66.14
N ASP A 759 -33.85 -17.81 65.85
CA ASP A 759 -35.19 -18.37 65.82
C ASP A 759 -35.60 -18.81 67.23
N GLN A 760 -36.67 -18.22 67.74
CA GLN A 760 -37.15 -18.46 69.09
C GLN A 760 -37.79 -19.84 69.25
N GLU A 761 -38.33 -20.44 68.19
CA GLU A 761 -39.01 -21.73 68.25
C GLU A 761 -38.00 -22.88 68.28
N THR A 762 -37.03 -22.86 67.37
CA THR A 762 -35.99 -23.89 67.28
C THR A 762 -34.81 -23.65 68.23
N GLY A 763 -34.60 -22.40 68.67
CA GLY A 763 -33.46 -22.00 69.49
C GLY A 763 -32.12 -22.04 68.76
N LEU A 764 -32.14 -21.95 67.42
CA LEU A 764 -30.97 -22.01 66.55
C LEU A 764 -30.85 -20.75 65.68
N ALA A 765 -29.71 -20.62 64.99
CA ALA A 765 -29.53 -19.55 64.01
C ALA A 765 -30.31 -19.88 62.74
N ALA A 766 -31.15 -18.94 62.28
CA ALA A 766 -31.92 -19.04 61.05
C ALA A 766 -31.59 -17.86 60.12
N LEU A 767 -31.88 -18.02 58.82
CA LEU A 767 -31.73 -16.96 57.83
C LEU A 767 -33.07 -16.24 57.62
N ARG A 768 -33.01 -14.92 57.47
CA ARG A 768 -34.13 -14.08 57.04
C ARG A 768 -33.72 -13.27 55.81
N PRO A 769 -34.32 -13.50 54.62
CA PRO A 769 -35.31 -14.54 54.29
C PRO A 769 -34.74 -15.97 54.43
N SER A 770 -35.61 -16.97 54.49
CA SER A 770 -35.20 -18.37 54.70
C SER A 770 -34.31 -18.89 53.57
N LEU A 771 -33.51 -19.93 53.87
CA LEU A 771 -32.61 -20.54 52.89
C LEU A 771 -33.35 -21.02 51.62
N GLU A 772 -34.59 -21.47 51.76
CA GLU A 772 -35.43 -21.92 50.65
C GLU A 772 -35.84 -20.78 49.73
N VAL A 773 -36.17 -19.61 50.29
CA VAL A 773 -36.51 -18.42 49.52
C VAL A 773 -35.28 -17.91 48.75
N ILE A 774 -34.11 -17.86 49.41
CA ILE A 774 -32.85 -17.47 48.76
C ILE A 774 -32.51 -18.46 47.65
N ARG A 775 -32.70 -19.76 47.88
CA ARG A 775 -32.50 -20.81 46.88
C ARG A 775 -33.44 -20.66 45.68
N GLY A 776 -34.71 -20.35 45.92
CA GLY A 776 -35.67 -20.05 44.87
C GLY A 776 -35.27 -18.82 44.05
N GLN A 777 -34.88 -17.73 44.70
CA GLN A 777 -34.41 -16.51 44.02
C GLN A 777 -33.16 -16.75 43.18
N TYR A 778 -32.19 -17.52 43.70
CA TYR A 778 -30.99 -17.89 42.96
C TYR A 778 -31.36 -18.70 41.72
N TYR A 779 -32.11 -19.80 41.86
CA TYR A 779 -32.44 -20.66 40.72
C TYR A 779 -33.30 -19.97 39.66
N GLN A 780 -34.18 -19.05 40.04
CA GLN A 780 -34.91 -18.23 39.06
C GLN A 780 -33.96 -17.37 38.22
N ARG A 781 -32.95 -16.74 38.84
CA ARG A 781 -32.00 -15.87 38.12
C ARG A 781 -31.14 -16.62 37.12
N ILE A 782 -30.74 -17.86 37.42
CA ILE A 782 -29.96 -18.70 36.48
C ILE A 782 -30.82 -19.44 35.46
N LYS A 783 -32.11 -19.70 35.76
CA LYS A 783 -33.04 -20.34 34.84
C LYS A 783 -33.17 -19.56 33.53
N ASP A 784 -33.23 -18.23 33.58
CA ASP A 784 -33.42 -17.39 32.41
C ASP A 784 -32.31 -17.56 31.36
N PHE A 785 -31.06 -17.70 31.81
CA PHE A 785 -29.93 -17.96 30.92
C PHE A 785 -29.90 -19.42 30.46
N MET A 786 -30.10 -20.37 31.38
CA MET A 786 -30.09 -21.80 31.04
C MET A 786 -31.16 -22.18 30.01
N THR A 787 -32.33 -21.54 30.08
CA THR A 787 -33.47 -21.81 29.18
C THR A 787 -33.47 -20.94 27.93
N PHE A 788 -32.52 -20.02 27.78
CA PHE A 788 -32.43 -19.11 26.64
C PHE A 788 -32.48 -19.83 25.28
N PRO A 789 -31.72 -20.93 25.03
CA PRO A 789 -31.77 -21.62 23.74
C PRO A 789 -33.15 -22.17 23.37
N LEU A 790 -34.01 -22.48 24.34
CA LEU A 790 -35.35 -23.03 24.10
C LEU A 790 -36.31 -21.99 23.48
N GLY A 791 -36.09 -20.71 23.78
CA GLY A 791 -36.88 -19.59 23.26
C GLY A 791 -36.21 -18.86 22.09
N PHE A 792 -35.02 -19.29 21.66
CA PHE A 792 -34.29 -18.65 20.58
C PHE A 792 -34.91 -19.01 19.23
N ARG A 793 -35.12 -17.98 18.39
CA ARG A 793 -35.48 -18.13 16.98
C ARG A 793 -34.35 -17.55 16.14
N GLY A 794 -33.86 -18.34 15.19
CA GLY A 794 -32.85 -17.92 14.21
C GLY A 794 -33.44 -17.07 13.08
N CYS A 795 -32.81 -17.17 11.92
CA CYS A 795 -33.24 -16.67 10.61
C CYS A 795 -34.38 -17.50 10.01
N GLY A 796 -34.45 -18.81 10.31
CA GLY A 796 -35.55 -19.71 9.96
C GLY A 796 -36.29 -20.27 11.19
N GLU A 797 -37.39 -20.99 10.96
CA GLU A 797 -38.15 -21.68 12.01
C GLU A 797 -37.57 -23.08 12.32
N ASN A 798 -36.29 -23.12 12.67
CA ASN A 798 -35.60 -24.38 12.95
C ASN A 798 -35.63 -24.73 14.45
N GLU A 799 -35.95 -25.99 14.75
CA GLU A 799 -36.15 -26.48 16.12
C GLU A 799 -34.84 -26.94 16.81
N PHE A 800 -33.74 -27.12 16.06
CA PHE A 800 -32.50 -27.70 16.61
C PHE A 800 -31.81 -26.82 17.67
N PHE A 801 -32.13 -25.53 17.78
CA PHE A 801 -31.65 -24.67 18.88
C PHE A 801 -32.13 -25.17 20.25
N LYS A 802 -33.32 -25.80 20.29
CA LYS A 802 -33.90 -26.33 21.53
C LYS A 802 -33.16 -27.55 22.08
N GLU A 803 -32.35 -28.23 21.25
CA GLU A 803 -31.50 -29.35 21.69
C GLU A 803 -30.21 -28.89 22.39
N MET A 804 -29.83 -27.62 22.27
CA MET A 804 -28.55 -27.09 22.78
C MET A 804 -28.35 -27.32 24.29
N PRO A 805 -29.36 -27.13 25.19
CA PRO A 805 -29.19 -27.42 26.60
C PRO A 805 -28.88 -28.90 26.88
N ALA A 806 -29.51 -29.81 26.13
CA ALA A 806 -29.28 -31.26 26.27
C ALA A 806 -27.86 -31.64 25.83
N ARG A 807 -27.33 -31.03 24.77
CA ARG A 807 -25.94 -31.26 24.30
C ARG A 807 -24.89 -30.68 25.25
N ASN A 808 -25.25 -29.66 26.02
CA ASN A 808 -24.38 -28.96 26.95
C ASN A 808 -24.69 -29.31 28.43
N GLU A 809 -25.15 -30.54 28.68
CA GLU A 809 -25.54 -31.04 30.01
C GLU A 809 -24.44 -30.87 31.08
N ARG A 810 -23.17 -31.00 30.69
CA ARG A 810 -22.02 -30.92 31.61
C ARG A 810 -21.86 -29.54 32.20
N GLY A 811 -22.05 -28.49 31.38
CA GLY A 811 -22.00 -27.10 31.83
C GLY A 811 -23.15 -26.79 32.80
N ILE A 812 -24.36 -27.30 32.49
CA ILE A 812 -25.52 -27.18 33.38
C ILE A 812 -25.26 -27.90 34.71
N PHE A 813 -24.70 -29.11 34.68
CA PHE A 813 -24.34 -29.85 35.88
C PHE A 813 -23.31 -29.09 36.73
N ALA A 814 -22.29 -28.49 36.10
CA ALA A 814 -21.29 -27.68 36.80
C ALA A 814 -21.92 -26.46 37.50
N VAL A 815 -22.84 -25.74 36.84
CA VAL A 815 -23.61 -24.65 37.47
C VAL A 815 -24.37 -25.15 38.69
N MET A 816 -25.06 -26.29 38.58
CA MET A 816 -25.81 -26.88 39.70
C MET A 816 -24.89 -27.34 40.83
N GLN A 817 -23.70 -27.86 40.51
CA GLN A 817 -22.69 -28.23 41.49
C GLN A 817 -22.15 -27.01 42.24
N HIS A 818 -21.86 -25.91 41.53
CA HIS A 818 -21.47 -24.64 42.15
C HIS A 818 -22.57 -24.07 43.04
N ALA A 819 -23.83 -24.14 42.61
CA ALA A 819 -24.99 -23.77 43.43
C ALA A 819 -25.04 -24.59 44.73
N ALA A 820 -24.88 -25.91 44.64
CA ALA A 820 -24.88 -26.79 45.81
C ALA A 820 -23.72 -26.48 46.77
N GLN A 821 -22.52 -26.22 46.25
CA GLN A 821 -21.36 -25.82 47.04
C GLN A 821 -21.58 -24.46 47.73
N LEU A 822 -22.17 -23.50 47.02
CA LEU A 822 -22.52 -22.18 47.57
C LEU A 822 -23.49 -22.31 48.75
N PHE A 823 -24.58 -23.05 48.59
CA PHE A 823 -25.56 -23.24 49.67
C PHE A 823 -24.99 -24.05 50.83
N LYS A 824 -24.10 -25.01 50.56
CA LYS A 824 -23.36 -25.74 51.61
C LYS A 824 -22.50 -24.80 52.44
N LYS A 825 -21.78 -23.86 51.80
CA LYS A 825 -20.99 -22.83 52.49
C LYS A 825 -21.89 -21.92 53.36
N VAL A 826 -22.99 -21.42 52.81
CA VAL A 826 -23.96 -20.59 53.57
C VAL A 826 -24.50 -21.34 54.79
N GLN A 827 -24.84 -22.62 54.62
CA GLN A 827 -25.32 -23.45 55.73
C GLN A 827 -24.24 -23.73 56.79
N GLN A 828 -22.97 -23.86 56.38
CA GLN A 828 -21.84 -24.00 57.30
C GLN A 828 -21.62 -22.73 58.12
N GLU A 829 -21.66 -21.56 57.48
CA GLU A 829 -21.58 -20.27 58.19
C GLU A 829 -22.73 -20.07 59.16
N LEU A 830 -23.96 -20.45 58.78
CA LEU A 830 -25.12 -20.41 59.68
C LEU A 830 -24.93 -21.34 60.90
N LYS A 831 -24.43 -22.56 60.68
CA LYS A 831 -24.18 -23.56 61.73
C LYS A 831 -23.11 -23.10 62.73
N ARG A 832 -22.16 -22.29 62.31
CA ARG A 832 -21.08 -21.75 63.16
C ARG A 832 -21.60 -20.99 64.38
N PHE A 833 -22.76 -20.34 64.27
CA PHE A 833 -23.37 -19.57 65.36
C PHE A 833 -24.19 -20.43 66.35
N HIS A 834 -24.54 -21.68 66.02
CA HIS A 834 -25.41 -22.52 66.85
C HIS A 834 -24.87 -22.73 68.28
N PRO A 835 -23.56 -23.01 68.51
CA PRO A 835 -23.04 -23.19 69.86
C PRO A 835 -23.17 -21.97 70.77
N LEU A 836 -23.19 -20.76 70.20
CA LEU A 836 -23.32 -19.50 70.94
C LEU A 836 -24.77 -19.24 71.40
N LEU A 837 -25.73 -19.98 70.86
CA LEU A 837 -27.16 -19.77 71.08
C LEU A 837 -27.76 -20.78 72.07
N ILE A 838 -26.97 -21.73 72.55
CA ILE A 838 -27.40 -22.79 73.49
C ILE A 838 -28.08 -22.19 74.74
N ILE A 839 -27.62 -21.03 75.22
CA ILE A 839 -28.21 -20.32 76.37
C ILE A 839 -29.69 -20.01 76.14
N GLY A 840 -30.09 -19.70 74.90
CA GLY A 840 -31.48 -19.43 74.55
C GLY A 840 -32.41 -20.65 74.60
N GLN A 841 -31.84 -21.87 74.65
CA GLN A 841 -32.57 -23.13 74.77
C GLN A 841 -32.82 -23.56 76.23
N CYS A 842 -32.14 -22.92 77.20
CA CYS A 842 -32.32 -23.21 78.62
C CYS A 842 -33.73 -22.80 79.09
N GLY A 843 -34.40 -23.65 79.87
CA GLY A 843 -35.77 -23.41 80.37
C GLY A 843 -36.90 -23.56 79.34
N ARG A 844 -36.60 -24.04 78.13
CA ARG A 844 -37.58 -24.33 77.07
C ARG A 844 -37.60 -25.83 76.75
N ASN A 845 -38.74 -26.35 76.30
CA ASN A 845 -38.90 -27.74 75.83
C ASN A 845 -38.41 -28.83 76.82
N GLY A 846 -38.61 -28.61 78.13
CA GLY A 846 -38.17 -29.54 79.18
C GLY A 846 -36.69 -29.47 79.54
N ASN A 847 -35.92 -28.55 78.93
CA ASN A 847 -34.53 -28.31 79.33
C ASN A 847 -34.47 -27.61 80.70
N PRO A 848 -33.48 -27.95 81.55
CA PRO A 848 -33.30 -27.30 82.83
C PRO A 848 -33.09 -25.79 82.67
N SER A 849 -33.62 -25.02 83.62
CA SER A 849 -33.43 -23.56 83.64
C SER A 849 -31.95 -23.21 83.84
N LEU A 850 -31.55 -22.03 83.38
CA LEU A 850 -30.16 -21.59 83.54
C LEU A 850 -29.76 -21.54 85.03
N GLU A 851 -30.70 -21.20 85.92
CA GLU A 851 -30.50 -21.24 87.37
C GLU A 851 -30.28 -22.66 87.90
N GLU A 852 -31.01 -23.66 87.41
CA GLU A 852 -30.83 -25.06 87.83
C GLU A 852 -29.49 -25.62 87.38
N ILE A 853 -29.07 -25.32 86.14
CA ILE A 853 -27.78 -25.76 85.60
C ILE A 853 -26.66 -25.14 86.44
N VAL A 854 -26.69 -23.82 86.62
CA VAL A 854 -25.66 -23.10 87.38
C VAL A 854 -25.66 -23.51 88.85
N GLY A 855 -26.83 -23.64 89.48
CA GLY A 855 -26.95 -23.99 90.89
C GLY A 855 -26.53 -25.42 91.24
N LYS A 856 -26.62 -26.37 90.29
CA LYS A 856 -26.10 -27.73 90.48
C LYS A 856 -24.60 -27.86 90.17
N THR A 857 -24.08 -27.02 89.29
CA THR A 857 -22.71 -27.16 88.75
C THR A 857 -21.70 -26.34 89.53
N LEU A 858 -22.08 -25.17 90.06
CA LEU A 858 -21.18 -24.27 90.77
C LEU A 858 -21.37 -24.41 92.29
N THR A 859 -20.29 -24.80 92.98
CA THR A 859 -20.24 -24.99 94.44
C THR A 859 -19.13 -24.16 95.08
N GLU A 860 -17.95 -24.15 94.44
CA GLU A 860 -16.76 -23.40 94.84
C GLU A 860 -16.67 -22.02 94.16
N VAL A 861 -16.11 -21.03 94.86
CA VAL A 861 -15.96 -19.64 94.37
C VAL A 861 -15.25 -19.57 93.02
N GLN A 862 -14.22 -20.40 92.85
CA GLN A 862 -13.42 -20.49 91.62
C GLN A 862 -14.29 -20.84 90.40
N HIS A 863 -15.36 -21.62 90.57
CA HIS A 863 -16.25 -21.99 89.48
C HIS A 863 -17.01 -20.76 88.93
N TRP A 864 -17.47 -19.85 89.81
CA TRP A 864 -18.07 -18.57 89.38
C TRP A 864 -17.03 -17.63 88.76
N GLU A 865 -15.82 -17.56 89.31
CA GLU A 865 -14.74 -16.73 88.73
C GLU A 865 -14.39 -17.16 87.30
N GLN A 866 -14.24 -18.48 87.08
CA GLN A 866 -13.98 -19.03 85.76
C GLN A 866 -15.15 -18.78 84.81
N GLY A 867 -16.39 -18.94 85.28
CA GLY A 867 -17.60 -18.62 84.52
C GLY A 867 -17.64 -17.15 84.07
N ILE A 868 -17.31 -16.21 84.95
CA ILE A 868 -17.25 -14.77 84.63
C ILE A 868 -16.13 -14.46 83.63
N ARG A 869 -14.95 -15.09 83.77
CA ARG A 869 -13.84 -14.91 82.81
C ARG A 869 -14.21 -15.43 81.42
N LEU A 870 -14.78 -16.63 81.32
CA LEU A 870 -15.24 -17.22 80.06
C LEU A 870 -16.35 -16.38 79.40
N LEU A 871 -17.29 -15.84 80.20
CA LEU A 871 -18.33 -14.95 79.71
C LEU A 871 -17.75 -13.68 79.05
N LYS A 872 -16.77 -13.04 79.71
CA LYS A 872 -16.06 -11.88 79.14
C LYS A 872 -15.28 -12.25 77.87
N GLN A 873 -14.68 -13.43 77.83
CA GLN A 873 -13.98 -13.92 76.63
C GLN A 873 -14.95 -14.11 75.47
N LYS A 874 -16.07 -14.82 75.68
CA LYS A 874 -17.10 -15.03 74.65
C LYS A 874 -17.75 -13.74 74.17
N GLY A 875 -17.93 -12.76 75.06
CA GLY A 875 -18.38 -11.41 74.69
C GLY A 875 -17.41 -10.68 73.76
N LYS A 876 -16.09 -10.87 73.91
CA LYS A 876 -15.09 -10.31 72.98
C LYS A 876 -15.07 -11.04 71.64
N GLU A 877 -15.19 -12.37 71.66
CA GLU A 877 -15.20 -13.20 70.44
C GLU A 877 -16.37 -12.81 69.51
N ILE A 878 -17.59 -12.63 70.04
CA ILE A 878 -18.74 -12.24 69.22
C ILE A 878 -18.67 -10.80 68.69
N ASN A 879 -18.04 -9.90 69.44
CA ASN A 879 -17.85 -8.51 69.03
C ASN A 879 -16.81 -8.36 67.91
N ALA A 880 -15.77 -9.19 67.93
CA ALA A 880 -14.73 -9.24 66.90
C ALA A 880 -15.19 -9.83 65.56
N GLU A 881 -16.33 -10.54 65.51
CA GLU A 881 -16.86 -11.07 64.26
C GLU A 881 -17.15 -9.97 63.23
N GLU A 882 -17.15 -10.29 61.94
CA GLU A 882 -17.49 -9.30 60.89
C GLU A 882 -19.00 -9.03 60.85
N LEU A 883 -19.41 -7.82 60.44
CA LEU A 883 -20.84 -7.48 60.29
C LEU A 883 -21.49 -8.10 59.04
N PHE A 884 -20.71 -8.29 57.98
CA PHE A 884 -21.16 -8.82 56.69
C PHE A 884 -20.23 -9.93 56.22
N ILE A 885 -20.73 -11.17 56.13
CA ILE A 885 -19.99 -12.33 55.65
C ILE A 885 -20.40 -12.60 54.20
N LYS A 886 -19.47 -12.50 53.25
CA LYS A 886 -19.74 -12.72 51.82
C LYS A 886 -19.48 -14.17 51.42
N CYS A 887 -20.54 -14.89 51.09
CA CYS A 887 -20.52 -16.24 50.51
C CYS A 887 -20.88 -16.13 49.02
N GLY A 888 -19.89 -15.94 48.13
CA GLY A 888 -20.15 -15.81 46.69
C GLY A 888 -21.07 -14.62 46.37
N CYS A 889 -22.25 -14.88 45.80
CA CYS A 889 -23.28 -13.88 45.52
C CYS A 889 -24.27 -13.67 46.69
N ILE A 890 -24.04 -14.26 47.87
CA ILE A 890 -24.90 -14.12 49.06
C ILE A 890 -24.12 -13.42 50.17
N THR A 891 -24.67 -12.34 50.71
CA THR A 891 -24.07 -11.58 51.82
C THR A 891 -24.93 -11.73 53.06
N LEU A 892 -24.31 -12.26 54.12
CA LEU A 892 -24.95 -12.56 55.39
C LEU A 892 -24.67 -11.45 56.41
N CYS A 893 -25.70 -10.82 56.95
CA CYS A 893 -25.58 -9.82 58.00
C CYS A 893 -25.65 -10.51 59.38
N THR A 894 -24.66 -10.27 60.24
CA THR A 894 -24.60 -10.88 61.58
C THR A 894 -25.13 -9.96 62.69
N ALA A 895 -25.61 -8.76 62.37
CA ALA A 895 -25.94 -7.75 63.38
C ALA A 895 -26.98 -8.25 64.39
N SER A 896 -28.06 -8.88 63.91
CA SER A 896 -29.14 -9.39 64.77
C SER A 896 -28.69 -10.55 65.66
N ILE A 897 -27.90 -11.49 65.12
CA ILE A 897 -27.41 -12.63 65.91
C ILE A 897 -26.39 -12.22 66.96
N LYS A 898 -25.53 -11.24 66.66
CA LYS A 898 -24.59 -10.67 67.63
C LYS A 898 -25.32 -10.09 68.83
N GLY A 899 -26.30 -9.22 68.60
CA GLY A 899 -27.12 -8.65 69.67
C GLY A 899 -27.82 -9.72 70.50
N THR A 900 -28.31 -10.79 69.86
CA THR A 900 -28.97 -11.90 70.59
C THR A 900 -27.98 -12.68 71.47
N VAL A 901 -26.77 -12.94 70.98
CA VAL A 901 -25.71 -13.61 71.78
C VAL A 901 -25.30 -12.72 72.95
N GLU A 902 -25.18 -11.40 72.76
CA GLU A 902 -24.90 -10.46 73.85
C GLU A 902 -26.00 -10.47 74.91
N ASP A 903 -27.27 -10.47 74.50
CA ASP A 903 -28.42 -10.61 75.42
C ASP A 903 -28.37 -11.94 76.20
N HIS A 904 -28.01 -13.04 75.53
CA HIS A 904 -27.83 -14.35 76.19
C HIS A 904 -26.69 -14.35 77.19
N LEU A 905 -25.54 -13.78 76.85
CA LEU A 905 -24.41 -13.63 77.77
C LEU A 905 -24.79 -12.73 78.96
N TYR A 906 -25.56 -11.66 78.72
CA TYR A 906 -26.07 -10.82 79.80
C TYR A 906 -26.97 -11.61 80.75
N LYS A 907 -27.92 -12.40 80.23
CA LYS A 907 -28.77 -13.28 81.07
C LYS A 907 -27.96 -14.27 81.89
N LEU A 908 -26.91 -14.88 81.32
CA LEU A 908 -26.02 -15.77 82.06
C LEU A 908 -25.28 -15.02 83.18
N SER A 909 -24.85 -13.78 82.93
CA SER A 909 -24.18 -12.96 83.96
C SER A 909 -25.10 -12.69 85.15
N GLU A 910 -26.39 -12.42 84.91
CA GLU A 910 -27.37 -12.20 85.97
C GLU A 910 -27.67 -13.49 86.75
N VAL A 911 -27.77 -14.64 86.08
CA VAL A 911 -27.96 -15.93 86.74
C VAL A 911 -26.76 -16.33 87.60
N LEU A 912 -25.53 -16.14 87.10
CA LEU A 912 -24.31 -16.35 87.90
C LEU A 912 -24.31 -15.48 89.16
N ARG A 913 -24.76 -14.23 89.04
CA ARG A 913 -24.88 -13.31 90.17
C ARG A 913 -25.94 -13.75 91.18
N VAL A 914 -27.13 -14.12 90.73
CA VAL A 914 -28.23 -14.57 91.60
C VAL A 914 -27.87 -15.85 92.34
N THR A 915 -27.26 -16.82 91.64
CA THR A 915 -26.85 -18.10 92.25
C THR A 915 -25.70 -17.94 93.23
N LEU A 916 -24.70 -17.08 92.92
CA LEU A 916 -23.61 -16.75 93.84
C LEU A 916 -24.15 -16.09 95.12
N ARG A 917 -25.07 -15.12 94.97
CA ARG A 917 -25.74 -14.46 96.09
C ARG A 917 -26.50 -15.46 96.95
N ARG A 918 -27.34 -16.32 96.34
CA ARG A 918 -28.10 -17.35 97.04
C ARG A 918 -27.20 -18.34 97.78
N SER A 919 -26.06 -18.72 97.18
CA SER A 919 -25.08 -19.60 97.82
C SER A 919 -24.44 -18.94 99.04
N ALA A 920 -24.04 -17.66 98.96
CA ALA A 920 -23.52 -16.92 100.10
C ALA A 920 -24.60 -16.71 101.19
N GLU A 921 -25.83 -16.37 100.83
CA GLU A 921 -26.95 -16.25 101.80
C GLU A 921 -27.18 -17.57 102.56
N ASN A 922 -27.04 -18.72 101.91
CA ASN A 922 -27.18 -20.02 102.55
C ASN A 922 -26.05 -20.31 103.56
N HIS A 923 -24.80 -19.94 103.27
CA HIS A 923 -23.71 -20.04 104.24
C HIS A 923 -23.97 -19.12 105.44
N LEU A 924 -24.40 -17.87 105.20
CA LEU A 924 -24.72 -16.93 106.28
C LEU A 924 -25.85 -17.44 107.18
N ARG A 925 -26.91 -18.02 106.61
CA ARG A 925 -28.01 -18.63 107.39
C ARG A 925 -27.55 -19.81 108.26
N ARG A 926 -26.60 -20.63 107.79
CA ARG A 926 -26.05 -21.75 108.59
C ARG A 926 -25.24 -21.23 109.77
N ILE A 927 -24.44 -20.20 109.55
CA ILE A 927 -23.68 -19.51 110.58
C ILE A 927 -24.61 -18.87 111.62
N ASP A 928 -25.63 -18.13 111.18
CA ASP A 928 -26.61 -17.51 112.07
C ASP A 928 -27.34 -18.57 112.91
N ALA A 929 -27.74 -19.69 112.32
CA ALA A 929 -28.41 -20.78 113.03
C ALA A 929 -27.53 -21.39 114.13
N TYR A 930 -26.24 -21.60 113.84
CA TYR A 930 -25.27 -22.06 114.82
C TYR A 930 -25.05 -21.04 115.94
N LEU A 931 -24.94 -19.74 115.62
CA LEU A 931 -24.79 -18.70 116.63
C LEU A 931 -25.97 -18.62 117.58
N VAL A 932 -27.20 -18.79 117.07
CA VAL A 932 -28.41 -18.84 117.90
C VAL A 932 -28.38 -20.07 118.82
N GLU A 933 -27.97 -21.23 118.31
CA GLU A 933 -27.85 -22.46 119.10
C GLU A 933 -26.80 -22.32 120.22
N VAL A 934 -25.64 -21.76 119.90
CA VAL A 934 -24.55 -21.53 120.87
C VAL A 934 -24.93 -20.49 121.93
N SER A 935 -25.49 -19.35 121.51
CA SER A 935 -25.93 -18.29 122.41
C SER A 935 -27.00 -18.80 123.39
N GLY A 936 -27.96 -19.60 122.89
CA GLY A 936 -28.96 -20.26 123.72
C GLY A 936 -28.38 -21.21 124.77
N SER A 937 -27.29 -21.93 124.48
CA SER A 937 -26.61 -22.78 125.45
C SER A 937 -25.88 -21.96 126.53
N LEU A 938 -25.21 -20.87 126.14
CA LEU A 938 -24.36 -20.06 127.03
C LEU A 938 -25.16 -19.18 128.02
N ASP A 939 -26.42 -18.86 127.72
CA ASP A 939 -27.28 -18.03 128.59
C ASP A 939 -27.98 -18.78 129.73
N SER A 940 -27.78 -20.10 129.84
CA SER A 940 -28.39 -20.90 130.92
C SER A 940 -27.66 -20.68 132.27
N THR A 941 -28.38 -20.25 133.32
CA THR A 941 -27.83 -20.02 134.67
C THR A 941 -28.08 -21.23 135.57
N LEU A 942 -27.00 -21.88 136.03
CA LEU A 942 -27.04 -23.19 136.70
C LEU A 942 -26.75 -23.02 138.20
N THR A 943 -27.66 -23.48 139.08
CA THR A 943 -27.56 -23.28 140.55
C THR A 943 -27.34 -24.57 141.32
N LYS A 944 -27.25 -25.72 140.64
CA LYS A 944 -27.10 -27.06 141.24
C LYS A 944 -26.03 -27.86 140.50
N LEU A 945 -25.24 -28.63 141.27
CA LEU A 945 -24.07 -29.35 140.77
C LEU A 945 -24.37 -30.35 139.62
N ASP A 946 -25.54 -31.00 139.63
CA ASP A 946 -25.94 -31.98 138.60
C ASP A 946 -26.32 -31.36 137.25
N GLU A 947 -26.78 -30.10 137.23
CA GLU A 947 -27.17 -29.38 135.99
C GLU A 947 -25.93 -28.86 135.23
N ILE A 948 -24.80 -28.69 135.93
CA ILE A 948 -23.51 -28.24 135.38
C ILE A 948 -22.87 -29.31 134.48
N GLY A 949 -23.03 -30.60 134.82
CA GLY A 949 -22.47 -31.70 134.03
C GLY A 949 -23.07 -31.85 132.63
N ALA A 950 -24.39 -31.66 132.48
CA ALA A 950 -25.07 -31.79 131.19
C ALA A 950 -24.80 -30.61 130.25
N ALA A 951 -24.71 -29.39 130.80
CA ALA A 951 -24.37 -28.19 130.03
C ALA A 951 -22.93 -28.25 129.47
N ASN A 952 -21.97 -28.78 130.23
CA ASN A 952 -20.59 -28.97 129.78
C ASN A 952 -20.46 -29.93 128.59
N VAL A 953 -21.26 -31.01 128.55
CA VAL A 953 -21.24 -31.95 127.41
C VAL A 953 -21.79 -31.30 126.14
N HIS A 954 -22.85 -30.49 126.25
CA HIS A 954 -23.42 -29.77 125.10
C HIS A 954 -22.49 -28.64 124.61
N HIS A 955 -21.85 -27.92 125.53
CA HIS A 955 -20.82 -26.93 125.22
C HIS A 955 -19.63 -27.56 124.47
N ALA A 956 -19.12 -28.71 124.92
CA ALA A 956 -18.04 -29.41 124.25
C ALA A 956 -18.40 -29.80 122.80
N TYR A 957 -19.64 -30.27 122.55
CA TYR A 957 -20.12 -30.57 121.19
C TYR A 957 -20.18 -29.33 120.29
N LEU A 958 -20.63 -28.19 120.83
CA LEU A 958 -20.66 -26.93 120.10
C LEU A 958 -19.24 -26.41 119.80
N VAL A 959 -18.31 -26.53 120.74
CA VAL A 959 -16.89 -26.20 120.53
C VAL A 959 -16.28 -27.06 119.43
N GLU A 960 -16.60 -28.37 119.35
CA GLU A 960 -16.13 -29.24 118.27
C GLU A 960 -16.66 -28.82 116.88
N GLN A 961 -17.84 -28.19 116.79
CA GLN A 961 -18.39 -27.70 115.53
C GLN A 961 -17.79 -26.37 115.05
N ARG A 962 -17.13 -25.61 115.93
CA ARG A 962 -16.57 -24.29 115.61
C ARG A 962 -15.66 -24.28 114.37
N PRO A 963 -14.65 -25.17 114.21
CA PRO A 963 -13.76 -25.14 113.05
C PRO A 963 -14.50 -25.32 111.72
N ALA A 964 -15.57 -26.13 111.70
CA ALA A 964 -16.39 -26.31 110.51
C ALA A 964 -17.16 -25.03 110.15
N MET A 965 -17.63 -24.29 111.15
CA MET A 965 -18.36 -23.03 110.92
C MET A 965 -17.41 -21.86 110.56
N GLU A 966 -16.17 -21.87 111.03
CA GLU A 966 -15.10 -20.96 110.56
C GLU A 966 -14.81 -21.17 109.06
N VAL A 967 -14.81 -22.42 108.60
CA VAL A 967 -14.70 -22.76 107.17
C VAL A 967 -15.92 -22.26 106.38
N GLU A 968 -17.14 -22.42 106.90
CA GLU A 968 -18.35 -21.85 106.27
C GLU A 968 -18.27 -20.31 106.19
N PHE A 969 -17.70 -19.64 107.20
CA PHE A 969 -17.41 -18.20 107.18
C PHE A 969 -16.42 -17.81 106.08
N TYR A 970 -15.35 -18.61 105.88
CA TYR A 970 -14.38 -18.40 104.82
C TYR A 970 -15.02 -18.56 103.42
N HIS A 971 -15.83 -19.60 103.22
CA HIS A 971 -16.57 -19.78 101.97
C HIS A 971 -17.58 -18.65 101.73
N PHE A 972 -18.31 -18.21 102.76
CA PHE A 972 -19.18 -17.04 102.69
C PHE A 972 -18.40 -15.78 102.28
N TYR A 973 -17.29 -15.48 102.96
CA TYR A 973 -16.50 -14.27 102.73
C TYR A 973 -15.98 -14.22 101.29
N ASN A 974 -15.40 -15.30 100.79
CA ASN A 974 -14.89 -15.35 99.42
C ASN A 974 -16.01 -15.24 98.37
N LYS A 975 -17.17 -15.88 98.61
CA LYS A 975 -18.34 -15.73 97.73
C LYS A 975 -18.90 -14.31 97.76
N ASN A 976 -18.94 -13.67 98.92
CA ASN A 976 -19.43 -12.30 99.11
C ASN A 976 -18.47 -11.27 98.48
N MET A 977 -17.15 -11.49 98.59
CA MET A 977 -16.13 -10.67 97.92
C MET A 977 -16.24 -10.75 96.40
N LEU A 978 -16.43 -11.95 95.84
CA LEU A 978 -16.67 -12.10 94.40
C LEU A 978 -17.97 -11.41 93.97
N LEU A 979 -19.04 -11.51 94.76
CA LEU A 979 -20.32 -10.85 94.50
C LEU A 979 -20.17 -9.32 94.46
N GLN A 980 -19.38 -8.74 95.38
CA GLN A 980 -19.06 -7.31 95.40
C GLN A 980 -18.30 -6.89 94.14
N ASN A 981 -17.25 -7.63 93.79
CA ASN A 981 -16.43 -7.38 92.60
C ASN A 981 -17.23 -7.52 91.28
N MET A 982 -18.21 -8.41 91.23
CA MET A 982 -19.05 -8.61 90.04
C MET A 982 -20.09 -7.51 89.87
N ALA A 983 -20.70 -7.05 90.96
CA ALA A 983 -21.84 -6.13 90.91
C ALA A 983 -21.47 -4.65 91.11
N ASN A 984 -20.23 -4.32 91.51
CA ASN A 984 -19.84 -2.99 91.98
C ASN A 984 -20.86 -2.41 92.98
N ARG A 985 -21.43 -3.29 93.83
CA ARG A 985 -22.45 -2.99 94.82
C ARG A 985 -22.02 -3.63 96.14
N ALA A 986 -22.52 -3.08 97.25
CA ALA A 986 -22.33 -3.69 98.56
C ALA A 986 -22.84 -5.15 98.54
N GLY A 987 -22.05 -6.04 99.13
CA GLY A 987 -22.37 -7.45 99.25
C GLY A 987 -23.50 -7.70 100.24
N LEU A 988 -23.63 -8.94 100.69
CA LEU A 988 -24.49 -9.26 101.84
C LEU A 988 -23.90 -8.63 103.09
N ASP A 989 -24.73 -7.90 103.84
CA ASP A 989 -24.38 -7.37 105.15
C ASP A 989 -24.37 -8.52 106.16
N PHE A 990 -23.22 -8.70 106.80
CA PHE A 990 -22.99 -9.70 107.83
C PHE A 990 -22.33 -9.07 109.07
N ALA A 991 -22.29 -7.74 109.17
CA ALA A 991 -21.67 -7.05 110.31
C ALA A 991 -22.32 -7.49 111.62
N LYS A 992 -23.66 -7.61 111.64
CA LYS A 992 -24.40 -8.10 112.81
C LYS A 992 -24.04 -9.55 113.18
N THR A 993 -23.99 -10.43 112.20
CA THR A 993 -23.62 -11.85 112.39
C THR A 993 -22.17 -11.98 112.85
N ARG A 994 -21.28 -11.13 112.33
CA ARG A 994 -19.87 -11.08 112.75
C ARG A 994 -19.72 -10.57 114.18
N ASP A 995 -20.40 -9.47 114.52
CA ASP A 995 -20.38 -8.94 115.87
C ASP A 995 -20.95 -9.96 116.87
N GLU A 996 -22.02 -10.67 116.49
CA GLU A 996 -22.58 -11.76 117.29
C GLU A 996 -21.61 -12.95 117.39
N TRP A 997 -20.93 -13.31 116.30
CA TRP A 997 -19.89 -14.33 116.32
C TRP A 997 -18.76 -13.98 117.27
N ASP A 998 -18.22 -12.77 117.19
CA ASP A 998 -17.12 -12.33 118.06
C ASP A 998 -17.58 -12.31 119.54
N ARG A 999 -18.82 -11.86 119.81
CA ARG A 999 -19.43 -11.92 121.16
C ARG A 999 -19.58 -13.35 121.68
N VAL A 1000 -20.19 -14.21 120.88
CA VAL A 1000 -20.50 -15.59 121.26
C VAL A 1000 -19.22 -16.40 121.42
N MET A 1001 -18.22 -16.22 120.55
CA MET A 1001 -16.92 -16.91 120.66
C MET A 1001 -16.15 -16.49 121.90
N HIS A 1002 -16.10 -15.18 122.22
CA HIS A 1002 -15.47 -14.73 123.45
C HIS A 1002 -16.15 -15.35 124.67
N ARG A 1003 -17.49 -15.42 124.69
CA ARG A 1003 -18.22 -16.08 125.78
C ARG A 1003 -18.02 -17.59 125.80
N LEU A 1004 -17.93 -18.24 124.65
CA LEU A 1004 -17.65 -19.67 124.53
C LEU A 1004 -16.27 -20.01 125.11
N ASP A 1005 -15.26 -19.17 124.84
CA ASP A 1005 -13.89 -19.29 125.33
C ASP A 1005 -13.77 -18.95 126.83
N SER A 1006 -14.55 -17.98 127.35
CA SER A 1006 -14.56 -17.65 128.78
C SER A 1006 -15.45 -18.55 129.63
N TYR A 1007 -16.33 -19.36 129.01
CA TYR A 1007 -17.32 -20.18 129.71
C TYR A 1007 -16.71 -21.12 130.74
N GLU A 1008 -15.59 -21.79 130.41
CA GLU A 1008 -14.90 -22.70 131.36
C GLU A 1008 -14.36 -21.94 132.57
N SER A 1009 -13.76 -20.76 132.36
CA SER A 1009 -13.23 -19.92 133.45
C SER A 1009 -14.35 -19.30 134.29
N GLU A 1010 -15.45 -18.86 133.66
CA GLU A 1010 -16.62 -18.32 134.35
C GLU A 1010 -17.28 -19.40 135.22
N MET A 1011 -17.37 -20.64 134.72
CA MET A 1011 -17.87 -21.80 135.47
C MET A 1011 -16.91 -22.21 136.60
N GLU A 1012 -15.58 -22.21 136.38
CA GLU A 1012 -14.59 -22.44 137.44
C GLU A 1012 -14.68 -21.38 138.54
N GLU A 1013 -14.86 -20.10 138.19
CA GLU A 1013 -15.00 -19.03 139.19
C GLU A 1013 -16.31 -19.16 139.99
N GLN A 1014 -17.39 -19.64 139.35
CA GLN A 1014 -18.63 -20.01 140.05
C GLN A 1014 -18.42 -21.21 140.98
N MET A 1015 -17.64 -22.21 140.56
CA MET A 1015 -17.28 -23.37 141.39
C MET A 1015 -16.36 -22.99 142.56
N ASP A 1016 -15.37 -22.12 142.34
CA ASP A 1016 -14.41 -21.71 143.37
C ASP A 1016 -15.02 -20.77 144.39
N LYS A 1017 -15.98 -19.90 143.99
CA LYS A 1017 -16.81 -19.16 144.96
C LYS A 1017 -17.61 -20.10 145.85
N LEU A 1018 -18.15 -21.18 145.30
CA LEU A 1018 -18.84 -22.21 146.08
C LEU A 1018 -17.88 -22.96 147.02
N LYS A 1019 -16.64 -23.25 146.60
CA LYS A 1019 -15.61 -23.91 147.42
C LYS A 1019 -15.02 -23.01 148.52
N ALA A 1020 -14.75 -21.73 148.24
CA ALA A 1020 -14.14 -20.79 149.19
C ALA A 1020 -15.04 -20.50 150.40
N VAL A 1021 -16.37 -20.42 150.18
CA VAL A 1021 -17.36 -20.29 151.26
C VAL A 1021 -17.32 -21.49 152.21
N ILE A 1022 -16.98 -22.67 151.70
CA ILE A 1022 -16.84 -23.90 152.50
C ILE A 1022 -15.51 -23.89 153.27
N GLU A 1023 -14.39 -23.56 152.64
CA GLU A 1023 -13.06 -23.57 153.30
C GLU A 1023 -12.87 -22.54 154.42
N GLU A 1024 -13.45 -21.34 154.29
CA GLU A 1024 -13.30 -20.27 155.29
C GLU A 1024 -13.94 -20.66 156.64
N SER A 1025 -15.03 -21.42 156.57
CA SER A 1025 -15.69 -21.98 157.75
C SER A 1025 -14.80 -23.00 158.51
N VAL A 1026 -13.95 -23.75 157.79
CA VAL A 1026 -13.05 -24.78 158.35
C VAL A 1026 -11.83 -24.16 159.05
N LYS A 1027 -11.18 -23.17 158.42
CA LYS A 1027 -9.94 -22.55 158.93
C LYS A 1027 -10.13 -21.76 160.24
N SER A 1028 -11.30 -21.15 160.42
CA SER A 1028 -11.71 -20.44 161.64
C SER A 1028 -11.60 -21.34 162.89
N TRP A 1029 -12.00 -22.60 162.74
CA TRP A 1029 -12.05 -23.58 163.82
C TRP A 1029 -10.65 -24.04 164.25
N GLN A 1030 -9.78 -24.41 163.28
CA GLN A 1030 -8.42 -24.90 163.55
C GLN A 1030 -7.55 -23.92 164.37
N LYS A 1031 -7.62 -22.62 164.08
CA LYS A 1031 -6.81 -21.60 164.78
C LYS A 1031 -7.11 -21.47 166.27
N LYS A 1032 -8.35 -21.73 166.70
CA LYS A 1032 -8.70 -21.66 168.12
C LYS A 1032 -8.12 -22.85 168.89
N LEU A 1033 -7.97 -24.00 168.25
CA LEU A 1033 -7.38 -25.22 168.83
C LEU A 1033 -5.89 -25.03 169.13
N GLU A 1034 -5.12 -24.48 168.19
CA GLU A 1034 -3.67 -24.25 168.34
C GLU A 1034 -3.32 -23.25 169.45
N ARG A 1035 -4.13 -22.19 169.63
CA ARG A 1035 -3.92 -21.21 170.72
C ARG A 1035 -4.01 -21.84 172.11
N PHE A 1036 -4.76 -22.92 172.26
CA PHE A 1036 -4.92 -23.61 173.53
C PHE A 1036 -3.73 -24.55 173.81
N THR A 1037 -3.27 -25.30 172.81
CA THR A 1037 -2.18 -26.30 172.98
C THR A 1037 -0.84 -25.67 173.34
N ASN A 1038 -0.50 -24.52 172.75
CA ASN A 1038 0.79 -23.87 172.98
C ASN A 1038 0.92 -23.28 174.40
N GLN A 1039 -0.14 -22.74 174.99
CA GLN A 1039 -0.12 -22.25 176.37
C GLN A 1039 0.12 -23.35 177.41
N TRP A 1040 -0.23 -24.59 177.08
CA TRP A 1040 -0.08 -25.71 178.01
C TRP A 1040 1.37 -26.20 178.11
N HIS A 1041 2.10 -26.23 177.00
CA HIS A 1041 3.43 -26.83 176.96
C HIS A 1041 4.55 -25.97 177.57
N GLU A 1042 4.42 -24.63 177.59
CA GLU A 1042 5.45 -23.73 178.12
C GLU A 1042 5.48 -23.63 179.66
N LEU A 1043 4.36 -23.78 180.34
CA LEU A 1043 4.20 -23.36 181.75
C LEU A 1043 4.19 -24.52 182.76
N LYS A 1044 4.73 -25.70 182.40
CA LYS A 1044 4.70 -26.90 183.25
C LYS A 1044 5.78 -26.89 184.36
N PRO A 1045 5.44 -26.91 185.68
CA PRO A 1045 6.40 -26.85 186.79
C PRO A 1045 7.12 -28.20 187.08
N LYS A 1046 8.44 -28.19 187.38
CA LYS A 1046 9.28 -29.42 187.55
C LYS A 1046 9.82 -29.72 188.98
N SER A 1047 9.55 -28.92 190.01
CA SER A 1047 9.79 -29.30 191.42
C SER A 1047 8.80 -28.60 192.38
N ALA A 1048 8.47 -29.25 193.49
CA ALA A 1048 7.35 -28.90 194.37
C ALA A 1048 7.63 -27.79 195.41
N ASP A 1049 8.88 -27.31 195.54
CA ASP A 1049 9.22 -26.17 196.41
C ASP A 1049 9.34 -24.83 195.64
N SER A 1050 8.74 -24.74 194.45
CA SER A 1050 8.59 -23.48 193.71
C SER A 1050 7.27 -22.76 194.07
N PRO A 1051 7.23 -21.43 194.27
CA PRO A 1051 6.00 -20.70 194.63
C PRO A 1051 4.94 -20.75 193.50
N ASN A 1052 3.66 -20.96 193.82
CA ASN A 1052 2.45 -20.86 192.95
C ASN A 1052 2.09 -21.99 191.95
N ALA A 1053 2.46 -23.25 192.19
CA ALA A 1053 2.11 -24.36 191.27
C ALA A 1053 0.62 -24.79 191.24
N VAL A 1054 -0.16 -24.56 192.31
CA VAL A 1054 -1.53 -25.13 192.42
C VAL A 1054 -2.60 -24.31 191.67
N GLN A 1055 -2.40 -23.00 191.50
CA GLN A 1055 -3.43 -22.11 190.92
C GLN A 1055 -3.47 -22.14 189.38
N PHE A 1056 -2.36 -22.50 188.74
CA PHE A 1056 -2.23 -22.52 187.27
C PHE A 1056 -2.97 -23.69 186.58
N VAL A 1057 -3.08 -24.85 187.24
CA VAL A 1057 -3.65 -26.06 186.63
C VAL A 1057 -5.18 -25.98 186.48
N LYS A 1058 -5.88 -25.22 187.34
CA LYS A 1058 -7.35 -25.12 187.28
C LYS A 1058 -7.85 -24.27 186.10
N ASP A 1059 -7.20 -23.14 185.78
CA ASP A 1059 -7.65 -22.24 184.71
C ASP A 1059 -7.53 -22.82 183.29
N GLN A 1060 -6.67 -23.81 183.08
CA GLN A 1060 -6.50 -24.44 181.75
C GLN A 1060 -7.55 -25.52 181.46
N GLN A 1061 -8.21 -26.07 182.48
CA GLN A 1061 -9.19 -27.14 182.28
C GLN A 1061 -10.52 -26.63 181.69
N GLU A 1062 -10.92 -25.38 181.95
CA GLU A 1062 -12.18 -24.82 181.44
C GLU A 1062 -12.14 -24.48 179.95
N LYS A 1063 -11.00 -24.02 179.42
CA LYS A 1063 -10.88 -23.58 178.03
C LYS A 1063 -10.95 -24.72 177.00
N PHE A 1064 -10.60 -25.95 177.35
CA PHE A 1064 -10.63 -27.09 176.42
C PHE A 1064 -12.07 -27.51 176.05
N LYS A 1065 -13.00 -27.47 177.02
CA LYS A 1065 -14.39 -27.92 176.81
C LYS A 1065 -15.17 -27.07 175.79
N ALA A 1066 -14.78 -25.82 175.55
CA ALA A 1066 -15.46 -24.95 174.59
C ALA A 1066 -15.12 -25.26 173.12
N LEU A 1067 -13.98 -25.93 172.85
CA LEU A 1067 -13.51 -26.20 171.49
C LEU A 1067 -14.17 -27.41 170.82
N GLU A 1068 -14.57 -28.42 171.60
CA GLU A 1068 -15.20 -29.66 171.08
C GLU A 1068 -16.59 -29.43 170.44
N ALA A 1069 -17.34 -28.41 170.87
CA ALA A 1069 -18.69 -28.17 170.35
C ALA A 1069 -18.70 -27.60 168.92
N GLU A 1070 -17.64 -26.90 168.52
CA GLU A 1070 -17.57 -26.15 167.26
C GLU A 1070 -17.14 -27.06 166.07
N GLU A 1071 -16.63 -28.26 166.33
CA GLU A 1071 -16.17 -29.24 165.33
C GLU A 1071 -17.33 -29.87 164.53
N ARG A 1072 -18.45 -30.16 165.19
CA ARG A 1072 -19.53 -30.97 164.61
C ARG A 1072 -20.30 -30.30 163.46
N ASN A 1073 -20.30 -28.96 163.36
CA ASN A 1073 -21.00 -28.24 162.28
C ASN A 1073 -20.19 -28.11 160.98
N VAL A 1074 -18.86 -28.18 161.06
CA VAL A 1074 -17.98 -28.06 159.89
C VAL A 1074 -17.90 -29.39 159.13
N SER A 1075 -18.08 -30.51 159.82
CA SER A 1075 -18.03 -31.86 159.24
C SER A 1075 -19.21 -32.23 158.33
N SER A 1076 -20.38 -31.59 158.45
CA SER A 1076 -21.54 -31.91 157.56
C SER A 1076 -21.48 -31.24 156.19
N SER A 1077 -20.76 -30.12 156.06
CA SER A 1077 -20.57 -29.39 154.79
C SER A 1077 -19.33 -29.83 154.01
N ALA A 1078 -18.36 -30.49 154.67
CA ALA A 1078 -17.14 -30.99 154.03
C ALA A 1078 -17.29 -32.44 153.49
N ASN A 1079 -18.22 -33.24 154.02
CA ASN A 1079 -18.45 -34.61 153.52
C ASN A 1079 -19.27 -34.69 152.22
N THR A 1080 -19.59 -33.56 151.61
CA THR A 1080 -20.08 -33.46 150.22
C THR A 1080 -19.04 -32.85 149.28
N SER A 1081 -17.81 -32.63 149.75
CA SER A 1081 -16.69 -32.12 148.95
C SER A 1081 -15.53 -33.11 148.85
N SER A 1082 -15.81 -34.42 148.80
CA SER A 1082 -14.89 -35.44 148.29
C SER A 1082 -15.41 -36.05 147.00
#